data_AF-A0A1Q7X9S5-F1
#
_entry.id   AF-A0A1Q7X9S5-F1
#
_cell.length_a   1.000
_cell.length_b   1.000
_cell.length_c   1.000
_cell.angle_alpha   90.00
_cell.angle_beta   90.00
_cell.angle_gamma   90.00
#
_symmetry.space_group_name_H-M   'P 1'
#
loop_
_entity.id
_entity.type
_entity.pdbx_description
1 polymer ?
#
loop_
_entity_poly.entity_id
_entity_poly.type
_entity_poly.pdbx_seq_one_letter_code
_entity_poly.pdbx_strand_id
1 'polypeptide(L)'
;QQSPQRRYAVKLERGQVWVEVPAIMPPAAATEEWVVVAEAADVRPGTVRQVQAGAATIALVGSTAGIHALDNACTHEGGPLGEGSVEGTTVRCPLHGWEFDARTGRCLTEQGRHQRTFETKVAQGQVWVRVAPGAVATTPVDDLATKKSRVEIWKAAKHGIDVWPDILRYAQEGTPMAAIDDADLERMKWYGYFYRKNNDNNHYMCRVRIPGCTMTANQARALAFIAYESGYSIVDVTTRGNVQIQGLTIEKLPGVRAALERVGLTSRQSGHDNIRNITSHPWSGIDAEELIDTRELARHIQAMIIGNREFSDLPRKFNIALTGRAEAAAHAWTQDISYVATPGPDGTVGFQLLLGGNQGQAPHLAWHIPVCVRPEQVLGVTAATLRTFRDLGQRHNRNQVRFRYLIERLGPDQVLIEIEQRLGYELERFPQAPPRPARDEDFVGWFKQKQEDLWAVGVCVPVGRLTWDQFEGLAVMARQYGDGTLRTTSNQNLVLPGIASAARQAVGYALARHGLTFEPDAVTRHMVACTGKQFCNLAVTETKGYAYQLIEALRRRNVQLHGINLHMSGCPSACAMSYTADIGLKGVKIRRRLRVVDAFDVYLGGGIAQDVQMGILYQKSVPFEQLPEFLEQVVHDFYLHRSDTETFSQYWRKKLQGHQAEPASQELPTWRCARCGHLHVASDPPPFCPLCAALRAQFEPAPEASSETEESAAPEAPARLAPIALSQATTARRAARATRSAPPRAVAGPSPWLCPSCALQHTGDAPPELCPVCGAPGSDFRRREQRASAARGSATDGAALPRPTGKRL
;
A
#
# COMPACT_ATOMS: atom_id res chain seq x y z
N GLN A 1 -2.21 12.16 34.01
CA GLN A 1 -3.69 12.24 33.94
C GLN A 1 -4.17 10.92 33.35
N GLN A 2 -4.77 10.07 34.17
CA GLN A 2 -5.30 8.76 33.76
C GLN A 2 -6.38 8.97 32.70
N SER A 3 -6.23 8.33 31.53
CA SER A 3 -7.27 8.33 30.50
C SER A 3 -8.53 7.69 31.08
N PRO A 4 -9.70 8.34 31.07
CA PRO A 4 -10.93 7.73 31.54
C PRO A 4 -11.24 6.48 30.70
N GLN A 5 -11.66 5.39 31.36
CA GLN A 5 -12.23 4.23 30.69
C GLN A 5 -13.31 4.71 29.71
N ARG A 6 -13.12 4.44 28.42
CA ARG A 6 -14.11 4.81 27.41
C ARG A 6 -15.14 3.69 27.33
N ARG A 7 -16.36 3.99 27.77
CA ARG A 7 -17.55 3.15 27.56
C ARG A 7 -18.10 3.40 26.16
N TYR A 8 -18.24 2.33 25.39
CA TYR A 8 -18.90 2.38 24.08
C TYR A 8 -20.21 1.61 24.17
N ALA A 9 -21.31 2.22 23.74
CA ALA A 9 -22.57 1.51 23.57
C ALA A 9 -22.51 0.70 22.27
N VAL A 10 -22.56 -0.62 22.36
CA VAL A 10 -22.70 -1.51 21.22
C VAL A 10 -24.15 -1.97 21.16
N LYS A 11 -24.87 -1.59 20.10
CA LYS A 11 -26.23 -2.05 19.87
C LYS A 11 -26.17 -3.42 19.18
N LEU A 12 -26.62 -4.46 19.87
CA LEU A 12 -26.80 -5.82 19.33
C LEU A 12 -28.30 -6.07 19.09
N GLU A 13 -28.65 -7.08 18.30
CA GLU A 13 -30.05 -7.41 17.97
C GLU A 13 -30.93 -7.70 19.21
N ARG A 14 -30.32 -8.05 20.35
CA ARG A 14 -31.02 -8.32 21.63
C ARG A 14 -30.86 -7.24 22.71
N GLY A 15 -30.40 -6.03 22.35
CA GLY A 15 -30.29 -4.90 23.28
C GLY A 15 -28.99 -4.10 23.15
N GLN A 16 -28.83 -3.10 24.00
CA GLN A 16 -27.62 -2.27 24.04
C GLN A 16 -26.68 -2.81 25.13
N VAL A 17 -25.48 -3.27 24.73
CA VAL A 17 -24.43 -3.70 25.64
C VAL A 17 -23.38 -2.59 25.74
N TRP A 18 -22.99 -2.23 26.96
CA TRP A 18 -21.89 -1.30 27.17
C TRP A 18 -20.59 -2.08 27.18
N VAL A 19 -19.72 -1.83 26.19
CA VAL A 19 -18.37 -2.37 26.16
C VAL A 19 -17.45 -1.36 26.82
N GLU A 20 -16.92 -1.73 27.97
CA GLU A 20 -15.79 -1.04 28.59
C GLU A 20 -14.52 -1.44 27.85
N VAL A 21 -13.86 -0.49 27.19
CA VAL A 21 -12.47 -0.69 26.79
C VAL A 21 -11.64 -0.40 28.04
N PRO A 22 -11.00 -1.42 28.65
CA PRO A 22 -10.22 -1.19 29.86
C PRO A 22 -9.18 -0.10 29.61
N ALA A 23 -9.13 0.88 30.52
CA ALA A 23 -8.05 1.84 30.55
C ALA A 23 -6.72 1.09 30.73
N ILE A 24 -5.62 1.69 30.29
CA ILE A 24 -4.27 1.16 30.48
C ILE A 24 -4.17 0.61 31.91
N MET A 25 -4.14 -0.71 32.06
CA MET A 25 -3.47 -1.26 33.23
C MET A 25 -2.02 -0.83 33.03
N PRO A 26 -1.43 -0.01 33.93
CA PRO A 26 0.02 0.00 33.98
C PRO A 26 0.45 -1.46 34.04
N PRO A 27 1.55 -1.88 33.38
CA PRO A 27 2.05 -3.23 33.58
C PRO A 27 2.04 -3.45 35.10
N ALA A 28 1.32 -4.48 35.55
CA ALA A 28 1.31 -4.81 36.96
C ALA A 28 2.78 -4.83 37.37
N ALA A 29 3.14 -4.06 38.41
CA ALA A 29 4.52 -4.00 38.84
C ALA A 29 4.94 -5.46 39.05
N ALA A 30 5.83 -5.97 38.19
CA ALA A 30 6.17 -7.37 38.18
C ALA A 30 6.80 -7.66 39.54
N THR A 31 6.09 -8.35 40.41
CA THR A 31 6.65 -8.79 41.68
C THR A 31 7.67 -9.86 41.33
N GLU A 32 8.94 -9.54 41.51
CA GLU A 32 10.07 -10.44 41.28
C GLU A 32 9.91 -11.72 42.12
N GLU A 33 10.10 -12.89 41.51
CA GLU A 33 10.00 -14.19 42.17
C GLU A 33 11.39 -14.83 42.28
N TRP A 34 11.70 -15.43 43.43
CA TRP A 34 12.91 -16.23 43.63
C TRP A 34 12.59 -17.69 43.33
N VAL A 35 13.28 -18.28 42.35
CA VAL A 35 13.06 -19.67 41.92
C VAL A 35 14.28 -20.52 42.25
N VAL A 36 14.07 -21.70 42.83
CA VAL A 36 15.13 -22.71 43.03
C VAL A 36 15.48 -23.35 41.70
N VAL A 37 16.77 -23.38 41.35
CA VAL A 37 17.22 -23.90 40.04
C VAL A 37 18.21 -25.05 40.12
N ALA A 38 18.90 -25.22 41.25
CA ALA A 38 19.88 -26.30 41.47
C ALA A 38 20.23 -26.45 42.95
N GLU A 39 20.81 -27.60 43.33
CA GLU A 39 21.51 -27.77 44.59
C GLU A 39 22.90 -27.10 44.50
N ALA A 40 23.33 -26.39 45.55
CA ALA A 40 24.60 -25.65 45.53
C ALA A 40 25.83 -26.56 45.42
N ALA A 41 25.73 -27.80 45.90
CA ALA A 41 26.78 -28.81 45.78
C ALA A 41 27.05 -29.25 44.32
N ASP A 42 26.08 -29.04 43.42
CA ASP A 42 26.14 -29.45 42.01
C ASP A 42 26.72 -28.36 41.10
N VAL A 43 26.98 -27.16 41.63
CA VAL A 43 27.50 -26.01 40.88
C VAL A 43 28.90 -25.68 41.38
N ARG A 44 29.88 -26.45 40.91
CA ARG A 44 31.30 -26.32 41.33
C ARG A 44 32.02 -25.27 40.48
N PRO A 45 33.09 -24.62 40.98
CA PRO A 45 33.92 -23.76 40.16
C PRO A 45 34.43 -24.46 38.90
N GLY A 46 34.32 -23.79 37.75
CA GLY A 46 34.66 -24.32 36.43
C GLY A 46 33.51 -25.04 35.71
N THR A 47 32.27 -25.00 36.23
CA THR A 47 31.11 -25.65 35.60
C THR A 47 30.12 -24.63 35.06
N VAL A 48 29.45 -24.96 33.96
CA VAL A 48 28.25 -24.28 33.50
C VAL A 48 27.22 -25.33 33.13
N ARG A 49 25.95 -25.05 33.42
CA ARG A 49 24.84 -25.90 33.05
C ARG A 49 23.60 -25.08 32.73
N GLN A 50 22.78 -25.61 31.83
CA GLN A 50 21.45 -25.08 31.58
C GLN A 50 20.50 -25.49 32.71
N VAL A 51 19.72 -24.53 33.22
CA VAL A 51 18.66 -24.73 34.22
C VAL A 51 17.43 -23.92 33.85
N GLN A 52 16.27 -24.29 34.38
CA GLN A 52 15.00 -23.61 34.13
C GLN A 52 14.59 -22.80 35.38
N ALA A 53 14.29 -21.52 35.20
CA ALA A 53 13.80 -20.62 36.26
C ALA A 53 12.50 -19.97 35.80
N GLY A 54 11.36 -20.58 36.14
CA GLY A 54 10.06 -20.23 35.54
C GLY A 54 10.05 -20.48 34.03
N ALA A 55 9.72 -19.47 33.23
CA ALA A 55 9.78 -19.55 31.75
C ALA A 55 11.17 -19.24 31.17
N ALA A 56 12.13 -18.76 31.98
CA ALA A 56 13.47 -18.42 31.52
C ALA A 56 14.40 -19.63 31.54
N THR A 57 15.16 -19.81 30.47
CA THR A 57 16.26 -20.78 30.40
C THR A 57 17.58 -20.08 30.72
N ILE A 58 18.27 -20.54 31.76
CA ILE A 58 19.41 -19.88 32.40
C ILE A 58 20.67 -20.72 32.24
N ALA A 59 21.78 -20.08 31.89
CA ALA A 59 23.12 -20.64 32.04
C ALA A 59 23.60 -20.37 33.47
N LEU A 60 23.59 -21.41 34.30
CA LEU A 60 24.07 -21.35 35.68
C LEU A 60 25.55 -21.70 35.72
N VAL A 61 26.37 -20.73 36.12
CA VAL A 61 27.82 -20.76 36.06
C VAL A 61 28.39 -20.86 37.48
N GLY A 62 29.13 -21.93 37.76
CA GLY A 62 30.02 -22.01 38.92
C GLY A 62 31.39 -21.46 38.54
N SER A 63 31.73 -20.28 39.03
CA SER A 63 33.01 -19.61 38.76
C SER A 63 33.92 -19.61 40.00
N THR A 64 35.18 -19.16 39.85
CA THR A 64 36.07 -18.93 40.99
C THR A 64 35.59 -17.80 41.93
N ALA A 65 34.66 -16.96 41.47
CA ALA A 65 34.06 -15.87 42.24
C ALA A 65 32.68 -16.21 42.83
N GLY A 66 32.21 -17.46 42.65
CA GLY A 66 30.90 -17.92 43.13
C GLY A 66 29.96 -18.33 42.01
N ILE A 67 28.69 -18.51 42.36
CA ILE A 67 27.64 -18.99 41.47
C ILE A 67 26.91 -17.80 40.84
N HIS A 68 26.87 -17.76 39.52
CA HIS A 68 26.24 -16.70 38.74
C HIS A 68 25.23 -17.28 37.75
N ALA A 69 24.25 -16.49 37.37
CA ALA A 69 23.22 -16.88 36.41
C ALA A 69 23.20 -15.88 35.25
N LEU A 70 23.26 -16.38 34.03
CA LEU A 70 23.13 -15.59 32.81
C LEU A 70 21.99 -16.11 31.94
N ASP A 71 21.50 -15.29 31.01
CA ASP A 71 20.61 -15.80 29.95
C ASP A 71 21.32 -16.92 29.19
N ASN A 72 20.62 -18.03 28.93
CA ASN A 72 21.23 -19.18 28.24
C ASN A 72 21.53 -18.89 26.77
N ALA A 73 20.76 -18.03 26.11
CA ALA A 73 20.98 -17.66 24.72
C ALA A 73 22.06 -16.57 24.62
N CYS A 74 23.24 -16.93 24.10
CA CYS A 74 24.36 -16.01 23.87
C CYS A 74 23.91 -14.82 23.01
N THR A 75 24.27 -13.61 23.45
CA THR A 75 23.95 -12.35 22.74
C THR A 75 24.59 -12.20 21.36
N HIS A 76 25.43 -13.12 20.90
CA HIS A 76 25.95 -13.14 19.52
C HIS A 76 24.89 -13.68 18.53
N GLU A 77 24.70 -15.01 18.49
CA GLU A 77 23.73 -15.67 17.59
C GLU A 77 22.79 -16.64 18.34
N GLY A 78 22.59 -16.43 19.64
CA GLY A 78 21.67 -17.24 20.45
C GLY A 78 22.21 -18.60 20.91
N GLY A 79 23.50 -18.89 20.73
CA GLY A 79 24.11 -20.17 21.13
C GLY A 79 23.96 -20.47 22.64
N PRO A 80 23.81 -21.75 23.04
CA PRO A 80 23.49 -22.14 24.42
C PRO A 80 24.70 -22.03 25.36
N LEU A 81 24.80 -20.96 26.13
CA LEU A 81 25.87 -20.74 27.11
C LEU A 81 25.91 -21.83 28.19
N GLY A 82 24.77 -22.45 28.50
CA GLY A 82 24.60 -23.59 29.41
C GLY A 82 25.37 -24.85 29.00
N GLU A 83 25.76 -24.94 27.72
CA GLU A 83 26.55 -26.03 27.14
C GLU A 83 28.01 -25.60 26.86
N GLY A 84 28.38 -24.40 27.32
CA GLY A 84 29.70 -23.83 27.12
C GLY A 84 30.78 -24.37 28.07
N SER A 85 31.91 -23.67 28.10
CA SER A 85 32.99 -23.92 29.06
C SER A 85 33.22 -22.72 29.98
N VAL A 86 33.79 -22.96 31.16
CA VAL A 86 34.08 -21.90 32.13
C VAL A 86 35.54 -21.96 32.55
N GLU A 87 36.23 -20.83 32.45
CA GLU A 87 37.60 -20.66 32.95
C GLU A 87 37.68 -19.42 33.83
N GLY A 88 37.99 -19.60 35.12
CA GLY A 88 37.99 -18.52 36.10
C GLY A 88 36.59 -17.93 36.29
N THR A 89 36.42 -16.68 35.84
CA THR A 89 35.11 -15.98 35.77
C THR A 89 34.55 -15.86 34.36
N THR A 90 35.20 -16.46 33.36
CA THR A 90 34.80 -16.33 31.96
C THR A 90 33.98 -17.55 31.54
N VAL A 91 32.78 -17.33 31.01
CA VAL A 91 31.98 -18.35 30.32
C VAL A 91 32.14 -18.19 28.81
N ARG A 92 32.43 -19.28 28.11
CA ARG A 92 32.66 -19.32 26.68
C ARG A 92 31.53 -20.07 25.98
N CYS A 93 30.90 -19.41 25.01
CA CYS A 93 29.85 -19.98 24.17
C CYS A 93 30.40 -21.12 23.30
N PRO A 94 29.75 -22.30 23.27
CA PRO A 94 30.25 -23.46 22.52
C PRO A 94 30.11 -23.30 21.00
N LEU A 95 29.19 -22.44 20.54
CA LEU A 95 28.87 -22.29 19.12
C LEU A 95 29.96 -21.50 18.37
N HIS A 96 30.33 -20.33 18.89
CA HIS A 96 31.24 -19.39 18.21
C HIS A 96 32.42 -18.95 19.09
N GLY A 97 32.56 -19.52 20.28
CA GLY A 97 33.69 -19.26 21.17
C GLY A 97 33.69 -17.88 21.84
N TRP A 98 32.56 -17.16 21.83
CA TRP A 98 32.43 -15.85 22.47
C TRP A 98 32.48 -15.96 23.98
N GLU A 99 33.20 -15.04 24.60
CA GLU A 99 33.51 -15.06 26.03
C GLU A 99 32.80 -13.94 26.77
N PHE A 100 32.27 -14.26 27.95
CA PHE A 100 31.57 -13.33 28.83
C PHE A 100 32.06 -13.48 30.25
N ASP A 101 32.23 -12.36 30.96
CA ASP A 101 32.45 -12.40 32.42
C ASP A 101 31.13 -12.79 33.11
N ALA A 102 31.11 -13.92 33.80
CA ALA A 102 29.93 -14.50 34.41
C ALA A 102 29.31 -13.66 35.55
N ARG A 103 30.11 -12.82 36.21
CA ARG A 103 29.64 -11.97 37.33
C ARG A 103 28.87 -10.77 36.83
N THR A 104 29.43 -10.16 35.79
CA THR A 104 28.93 -8.90 35.27
C THR A 104 27.99 -9.13 34.11
N GLY A 105 28.30 -10.07 33.21
CA GLY A 105 27.67 -10.28 31.92
C GLY A 105 28.44 -9.66 30.76
N ARG A 106 29.54 -8.93 31.02
CA ARG A 106 30.29 -8.19 30.00
C ARG A 106 30.90 -9.14 28.98
N CYS A 107 30.69 -8.89 27.69
CA CYS A 107 31.40 -9.60 26.63
C CYS A 107 32.88 -9.23 26.65
N LEU A 108 33.74 -10.24 26.61
CA LEU A 108 35.21 -10.11 26.59
C LEU A 108 35.76 -10.18 25.15
N THR A 109 34.99 -10.73 24.22
CA THR A 109 35.35 -10.85 22.81
C THR A 109 35.06 -9.58 22.00
N GLU A 110 33.94 -8.89 22.27
CA GLU A 110 33.54 -7.64 21.59
C GLU A 110 33.19 -6.56 22.60
N GLN A 111 33.73 -5.35 22.41
CA GLN A 111 33.43 -4.22 23.29
C GLN A 111 32.01 -3.71 23.07
N GLY A 112 31.28 -3.44 24.16
CA GLY A 112 29.94 -2.83 24.11
C GLY A 112 28.78 -3.83 24.20
N ARG A 113 29.03 -5.14 24.07
CA ARG A 113 27.99 -6.18 24.20
C ARG A 113 27.97 -6.77 25.62
N HIS A 114 26.78 -7.15 26.09
CA HIS A 114 26.57 -7.64 27.45
C HIS A 114 25.48 -8.71 27.50
N GLN A 115 25.82 -9.86 28.08
CA GLN A 115 24.88 -10.93 28.42
C GLN A 115 24.06 -10.51 29.65
N ARG A 116 22.75 -10.76 29.63
CA ARG A 116 21.92 -10.50 30.81
C ARG A 116 22.34 -11.41 31.96
N THR A 117 22.49 -10.84 33.14
CA THR A 117 22.70 -11.57 34.40
C THR A 117 21.47 -11.54 35.27
N PHE A 118 21.33 -12.55 36.12
CA PHE A 118 20.26 -12.67 37.11
C PHE A 118 20.86 -12.70 38.50
N GLU A 119 20.15 -12.13 39.47
CA GLU A 119 20.61 -12.17 40.86
C GLU A 119 20.51 -13.60 41.39
N THR A 120 21.60 -14.10 41.94
CA THR A 120 21.71 -15.42 42.54
C THR A 120 21.90 -15.30 44.05
N LYS A 121 21.28 -16.20 44.81
CA LYS A 121 21.59 -16.40 46.22
C LYS A 121 21.63 -17.89 46.55
N VAL A 122 22.47 -18.26 47.51
CA VAL A 122 22.49 -19.62 48.06
C VAL A 122 21.84 -19.59 49.44
N ALA A 123 20.76 -20.34 49.62
CA ALA A 123 20.04 -20.45 50.88
C ALA A 123 19.59 -21.89 51.08
N GLN A 124 19.76 -22.42 52.30
CA GLN A 124 19.39 -23.80 52.67
C GLN A 124 20.01 -24.88 51.77
N GLY A 125 21.24 -24.66 51.27
CA GLY A 125 21.92 -25.61 50.38
C GLY A 125 21.50 -25.51 48.91
N GLN A 126 20.54 -24.64 48.57
CA GLN A 126 19.98 -24.50 47.22
C GLN A 126 20.37 -23.17 46.57
N VAL A 127 20.50 -23.18 45.24
CA VAL A 127 20.72 -22.00 44.41
C VAL A 127 19.38 -21.43 43.96
N TRP A 128 19.14 -20.18 44.33
CA TRP A 128 17.96 -19.42 43.96
C TRP A 128 18.33 -18.34 42.94
N VAL A 129 17.53 -18.20 41.89
CA VAL A 129 17.67 -17.15 40.87
C VAL A 129 16.45 -16.24 40.93
N ARG A 130 16.66 -14.92 40.97
CA ARG A 130 15.55 -13.95 40.92
C ARG A 130 15.14 -13.72 39.48
N VAL A 131 13.90 -14.05 39.13
CA VAL A 131 13.31 -13.87 37.81
C VAL A 131 12.01 -13.05 37.90
N ALA A 132 11.74 -12.22 36.91
CA ALA A 132 10.43 -11.57 36.79
C ALA A 132 9.43 -12.56 36.16
N PRO A 133 8.17 -12.63 36.63
CA PRO A 133 7.14 -13.42 35.97
C PRO A 133 6.97 -12.92 34.52
N GLY A 134 7.11 -13.83 33.54
CA GLY A 134 7.02 -13.49 32.12
C GLY A 134 8.32 -13.03 31.45
N ALA A 135 9.48 -13.14 32.11
CA ALA A 135 10.77 -12.91 31.48
C ALA A 135 11.14 -14.05 30.51
N VAL A 136 10.52 -14.07 29.33
CA VAL A 136 11.16 -14.67 28.15
C VAL A 136 12.45 -13.90 27.90
N ALA A 137 13.51 -14.60 27.48
CA ALA A 137 14.74 -13.98 27.01
C ALA A 137 14.40 -13.01 25.88
N THR A 138 14.20 -11.74 26.21
CA THR A 138 14.24 -10.66 25.24
C THR A 138 15.70 -10.58 24.85
N THR A 139 16.07 -11.13 23.69
CA THR A 139 17.29 -10.71 23.02
C THR A 139 17.27 -9.19 23.05
N PRO A 140 18.26 -8.53 23.69
CA PRO A 140 18.38 -7.10 23.59
C PRO A 140 18.39 -6.77 22.10
N VAL A 141 17.47 -5.90 21.70
CA VAL A 141 17.45 -5.33 20.37
C VAL A 141 18.87 -4.91 20.06
N ASP A 142 19.43 -5.45 18.98
CA ASP A 142 20.73 -5.05 18.44
C ASP A 142 20.93 -3.54 18.53
N ASP A 143 22.20 -3.15 18.55
CA ASP A 143 22.77 -1.79 18.49
C ASP A 143 22.25 -0.90 17.32
N LEU A 144 21.20 -1.32 16.60
CA LEU A 144 20.35 -0.51 15.74
C LEU A 144 19.47 0.49 16.52
N ALA A 145 19.39 0.39 17.86
CA ALA A 145 18.65 1.33 18.71
C ALA A 145 19.13 2.80 18.62
N THR A 146 20.31 3.05 18.07
CA THR A 146 20.83 4.41 17.84
C THR A 146 20.37 5.03 16.51
N LYS A 147 19.99 4.23 15.51
CA LYS A 147 19.60 4.75 14.18
C LYS A 147 18.08 4.75 14.00
N LYS A 148 17.42 5.75 14.62
CA LYS A 148 16.01 6.05 14.34
C LYS A 148 15.82 6.31 12.86
N SER A 149 14.79 5.70 12.25
CA SER A 149 14.42 6.05 10.88
C SER A 149 14.07 7.55 10.83
N ARG A 150 14.27 8.19 9.67
CA ARG A 150 13.95 9.62 9.50
C ARG A 150 12.51 9.96 9.89
N VAL A 151 11.59 9.03 9.65
CA VAL A 151 10.18 9.14 10.05
C VAL A 151 10.02 9.10 11.58
N GLU A 152 10.70 8.21 12.29
CA GLU A 152 10.63 8.17 13.76
C GLU A 152 11.21 9.46 14.37
N ILE A 153 12.25 10.04 13.77
CA ILE A 153 12.79 11.35 14.16
C ILE A 153 11.70 12.43 13.99
N TRP A 154 11.01 12.44 12.85
CA TRP A 154 9.92 13.38 12.62
C TRP A 154 8.75 13.21 13.60
N LYS A 155 8.31 11.97 13.86
CA LYS A 155 7.24 11.70 14.82
C LYS A 155 7.62 12.12 16.25
N ALA A 156 8.85 11.86 16.67
CA ALA A 156 9.36 12.29 17.97
C ALA A 156 9.45 13.81 18.10
N ALA A 157 9.84 14.52 17.04
CA ALA A 157 9.91 15.98 17.06
C ALA A 157 8.52 16.64 17.12
N LYS A 158 7.54 16.06 16.42
CA LYS A 158 6.16 16.53 16.41
C LYS A 158 5.24 15.40 15.99
N HIS A 159 4.30 15.09 16.85
CA HIS A 159 3.36 14.01 16.62
C HIS A 159 2.43 14.34 15.44
N GLY A 160 2.11 13.35 14.61
CA GLY A 160 1.50 13.57 13.30
C GLY A 160 0.15 14.30 13.31
N ILE A 161 -0.68 14.13 14.36
CA ILE A 161 -1.97 14.84 14.47
C ILE A 161 -1.82 16.34 14.77
N ASP A 162 -0.64 16.79 15.19
CA ASP A 162 -0.37 18.18 15.61
C ASP A 162 0.03 19.08 14.45
N VAL A 163 0.01 18.59 13.22
CA VAL A 163 0.33 19.36 12.00
C VAL A 163 -0.81 20.27 11.54
N TRP A 164 -2.02 20.15 12.11
CA TRP A 164 -3.18 20.90 11.61
C TRP A 164 -3.03 22.43 11.69
N PRO A 165 -2.52 23.03 12.79
CA PRO A 165 -2.28 24.46 12.84
C PRO A 165 -1.34 24.94 11.73
N ASP A 166 -0.35 24.14 11.35
CA ASP A 166 0.57 24.46 10.26
C ASP A 166 -0.12 24.35 8.90
N ILE A 167 -0.98 23.34 8.69
CA ILE A 167 -1.80 23.26 7.47
C ILE A 167 -2.67 24.51 7.32
N LEU A 168 -3.26 25.02 8.41
CA LEU A 168 -4.04 26.26 8.38
C LEU A 168 -3.16 27.46 8.00
N ARG A 169 -1.97 27.57 8.59
CA ARG A 169 -1.01 28.62 8.25
C ARG A 169 -0.57 28.54 6.79
N TYR A 170 -0.15 27.36 6.33
CA TYR A 170 0.24 27.14 4.93
C TYR A 170 -0.89 27.45 3.96
N ALA A 171 -2.13 27.11 4.30
CA ALA A 171 -3.31 27.42 3.48
C ALA A 171 -3.62 28.92 3.46
N GLN A 172 -3.46 29.62 4.59
CA GLN A 172 -3.67 31.07 4.68
C GLN A 172 -2.60 31.85 3.92
N GLU A 173 -1.35 31.40 3.99
CA GLU A 173 -0.19 32.01 3.33
C GLU A 173 -0.08 31.63 1.85
N GLY A 174 -0.84 30.65 1.37
CA GLY A 174 -0.69 30.09 0.02
C GLY A 174 0.69 29.46 -0.19
N THR A 175 1.25 28.81 0.84
CA THR A 175 2.64 28.36 0.83
C THR A 175 2.85 27.29 -0.24
N PRO A 176 3.76 27.51 -1.22
CA PRO A 176 4.03 26.51 -2.23
C PRO A 176 4.67 25.26 -1.58
N MET A 177 4.37 24.08 -2.11
CA MET A 177 4.80 22.80 -1.54
C MET A 177 6.31 22.71 -1.36
N ALA A 178 7.10 23.30 -2.26
CA ALA A 178 8.56 23.31 -2.19
C ALA A 178 9.11 24.13 -0.99
N ALA A 179 8.30 25.00 -0.39
CA ALA A 179 8.65 25.79 0.78
C ALA A 179 8.09 25.19 2.09
N ILE A 180 7.31 24.10 2.01
CA ILE A 180 6.83 23.38 3.19
C ILE A 180 7.89 22.37 3.63
N ASP A 181 8.17 22.31 4.92
CA ASP A 181 9.10 21.33 5.49
C ASP A 181 8.69 19.88 5.13
N ASP A 182 9.66 19.07 4.72
CA ASP A 182 9.43 17.69 4.28
C ASP A 182 8.77 16.84 5.39
N ALA A 183 9.06 17.09 6.67
CA ALA A 183 8.44 16.39 7.77
C ALA A 183 6.97 16.78 7.91
N ASP A 184 6.62 18.06 7.73
CA ASP A 184 5.23 18.50 7.72
C ASP A 184 4.46 17.94 6.53
N LEU A 185 5.03 17.93 5.32
CA LEU A 185 4.44 17.26 4.16
C LEU A 185 4.12 15.78 4.43
N GLU A 186 4.99 15.08 5.16
CA GLU A 186 4.76 13.71 5.59
C GLU A 186 3.70 13.60 6.70
N ARG A 187 3.68 14.54 7.65
CA ARG A 187 2.66 14.61 8.71
C ARG A 187 1.27 14.96 8.16
N MET A 188 1.16 15.73 7.08
CA MET A 188 -0.13 16.03 6.42
C MET A 188 -0.91 14.75 6.03
N LYS A 189 -0.20 13.63 5.83
CA LYS A 189 -0.82 12.32 5.56
C LYS A 189 -1.61 11.78 6.77
N TRP A 190 -1.37 12.24 8.00
CA TRP A 190 -2.25 12.00 9.17
C TRP A 190 -3.60 12.68 9.05
N TYR A 191 -3.74 13.69 8.20
CA TYR A 191 -5.03 14.30 7.85
C TYR A 191 -5.55 13.80 6.49
N GLY A 192 -4.91 12.76 5.95
CA GLY A 192 -5.29 12.16 4.68
C GLY A 192 -4.93 12.97 3.45
N TYR A 193 -4.10 14.01 3.60
CA TYR A 193 -3.59 14.81 2.50
C TYR A 193 -2.20 14.30 2.08
N PHE A 194 -2.11 13.81 0.84
CA PHE A 194 -0.90 13.26 0.26
C PHE A 194 -0.40 14.22 -0.82
N TYR A 195 0.75 14.84 -0.56
CA TYR A 195 1.42 15.70 -1.52
C TYR A 195 1.88 14.92 -2.76
N ARG A 196 2.04 15.63 -3.89
CA ARG A 196 2.54 15.09 -5.16
C ARG A 196 3.87 15.72 -5.53
N LYS A 197 4.92 14.88 -5.64
CA LYS A 197 6.28 15.29 -6.02
C LYS A 197 6.56 15.18 -7.52
N ASN A 198 5.77 14.37 -8.23
CA ASN A 198 6.01 14.02 -9.62
C ASN A 198 4.82 14.46 -10.48
N ASN A 199 5.08 15.07 -11.64
CA ASN A 199 4.12 15.42 -12.70
C ASN A 199 3.01 16.43 -12.34
N ASP A 200 2.84 16.79 -11.07
CA ASP A 200 1.74 17.63 -10.60
C ASP A 200 2.05 18.30 -9.24
N ASN A 201 3.13 19.09 -9.21
CA ASN A 201 3.59 19.75 -8.00
C ASN A 201 2.57 20.79 -7.50
N ASN A 202 2.56 21.04 -6.18
CA ASN A 202 1.59 21.90 -5.47
C ASN A 202 0.16 21.35 -5.34
N HIS A 203 -0.09 20.11 -5.77
CA HIS A 203 -1.38 19.45 -5.56
C HIS A 203 -1.33 18.31 -4.53
N TYR A 204 -2.48 18.06 -3.92
CA TYR A 204 -2.68 17.08 -2.87
C TYR A 204 -3.82 16.13 -3.24
N MET A 205 -3.67 14.86 -2.89
CA MET A 205 -4.76 13.89 -2.85
C MET A 205 -5.36 13.87 -1.45
N CYS A 206 -6.68 13.91 -1.33
CA CYS A 206 -7.39 13.63 -0.07
C CYS A 206 -7.94 12.21 -0.09
N ARG A 207 -7.56 11.39 0.89
CA ARG A 207 -8.17 10.08 1.13
C ARG A 207 -9.19 10.16 2.26
N VAL A 208 -10.44 9.91 1.92
CA VAL A 208 -11.57 9.94 2.85
C VAL A 208 -11.86 8.55 3.41
N ARG A 209 -12.10 8.46 4.71
CA ARG A 209 -12.46 7.21 5.40
C ARG A 209 -13.94 6.91 5.22
N ILE A 210 -14.23 5.66 4.87
CA ILE A 210 -15.59 5.14 4.69
C ILE A 210 -15.66 3.85 5.54
N PRO A 211 -15.82 3.97 6.87
CA PRO A 211 -15.80 2.82 7.76
C PRO A 211 -16.94 1.84 7.41
N GLY A 212 -16.64 0.55 7.42
CA GLY A 212 -17.57 -0.49 7.00
C GLY A 212 -17.92 -0.42 5.51
N CYS A 213 -17.10 0.26 4.71
CA CYS A 213 -17.28 0.42 3.26
C CYS A 213 -18.65 0.99 2.87
N THR A 214 -19.34 1.68 3.77
CA THR A 214 -20.70 2.20 3.57
C THR A 214 -20.73 3.71 3.79
N MET A 215 -21.37 4.44 2.87
CA MET A 215 -21.64 5.87 3.02
C MET A 215 -23.09 6.17 2.67
N THR A 216 -23.62 7.27 3.19
CA THR A 216 -24.96 7.74 2.81
C THR A 216 -24.93 8.49 1.47
N ALA A 217 -26.08 8.59 0.80
CA ALA A 217 -26.25 9.42 -0.39
C ALA A 217 -25.82 10.88 -0.16
N ASN A 218 -26.11 11.45 1.02
CA ASN A 218 -25.67 12.82 1.36
C ASN A 218 -24.14 12.93 1.40
N GLN A 219 -23.49 11.93 1.98
CA GLN A 219 -22.03 11.86 2.05
C GLN A 219 -21.42 11.73 0.64
N ALA A 220 -21.97 10.87 -0.21
CA ALA A 220 -21.52 10.72 -1.60
C ALA A 220 -21.70 12.00 -2.42
N ARG A 221 -22.85 12.69 -2.29
CA ARG A 221 -23.07 13.99 -2.95
C ARG A 221 -22.09 15.07 -2.48
N ALA A 222 -21.79 15.13 -1.18
CA ALA A 222 -20.79 16.08 -0.67
C ALA A 222 -19.38 15.79 -1.22
N LEU A 223 -19.02 14.51 -1.35
CA LEU A 223 -17.75 14.11 -1.96
C LEU A 223 -17.69 14.44 -3.46
N ALA A 224 -18.78 14.23 -4.20
CA ALA A 224 -18.90 14.64 -5.60
C ALA A 224 -18.71 16.17 -5.75
N PHE A 225 -19.39 16.95 -4.91
CA PHE A 225 -19.25 18.41 -4.91
C PHE A 225 -17.82 18.86 -4.57
N ILE A 226 -17.16 18.23 -3.60
CA ILE A 226 -15.75 18.54 -3.28
C ILE A 226 -14.85 18.22 -4.49
N ALA A 227 -15.07 17.10 -5.18
CA ALA A 227 -14.29 16.72 -6.35
C ALA A 227 -14.48 17.70 -7.51
N TYR A 228 -15.71 18.17 -7.72
CA TYR A 228 -16.04 19.19 -8.73
C TYR A 228 -15.41 20.56 -8.40
N GLU A 229 -15.66 21.08 -7.20
CA GLU A 229 -15.34 22.46 -6.83
C GLU A 229 -13.86 22.67 -6.45
N SER A 230 -13.22 21.64 -5.89
CA SER A 230 -11.88 21.78 -5.29
C SER A 230 -10.82 20.85 -5.87
N GLY A 231 -11.21 19.88 -6.70
CA GLY A 231 -10.30 18.88 -7.28
C GLY A 231 -10.40 18.78 -8.79
N TYR A 232 -9.92 17.67 -9.34
CA TYR A 232 -9.92 17.39 -10.78
C TYR A 232 -11.23 16.83 -11.31
N SER A 233 -12.37 17.07 -10.64
CA SER A 233 -13.67 16.57 -11.10
C SER A 233 -13.75 15.04 -11.23
N ILE A 234 -12.87 14.32 -10.51
CA ILE A 234 -12.81 12.86 -10.48
C ILE A 234 -12.84 12.32 -9.05
N VAL A 235 -13.42 11.15 -8.92
CA VAL A 235 -13.53 10.39 -7.66
C VAL A 235 -12.95 9.00 -7.90
N ASP A 236 -11.97 8.60 -7.10
CA ASP A 236 -11.35 7.28 -7.18
C ASP A 236 -11.83 6.40 -6.00
N VAL A 237 -12.51 5.29 -6.27
CA VAL A 237 -12.79 4.22 -5.31
C VAL A 237 -11.56 3.32 -5.18
N THR A 238 -11.25 2.92 -3.95
CA THR A 238 -10.02 2.19 -3.63
C THR A 238 -10.29 0.75 -3.22
N THR A 239 -9.26 -0.09 -3.32
CA THR A 239 -9.27 -1.50 -2.87
C THR A 239 -9.44 -1.70 -1.36
N ARG A 240 -9.52 -0.62 -0.57
CA ARG A 240 -9.84 -0.64 0.87
C ARG A 240 -11.17 0.04 1.20
N GLY A 241 -12.01 0.25 0.20
CA GLY A 241 -13.29 0.92 0.35
C GLY A 241 -13.21 2.41 0.72
N ASN A 242 -12.04 3.04 0.63
CA ASN A 242 -11.95 4.51 0.69
C ASN A 242 -12.40 5.15 -0.62
N VAL A 243 -12.69 6.45 -0.53
CA VAL A 243 -12.77 7.38 -1.67
C VAL A 243 -11.56 8.30 -1.66
N GLN A 244 -10.99 8.58 -2.83
CA GLN A 244 -9.92 9.56 -3.03
C GLN A 244 -10.37 10.68 -3.95
N ILE A 245 -10.05 11.92 -3.54
CA ILE A 245 -10.23 13.14 -4.34
C ILE A 245 -8.85 13.65 -4.71
N GLN A 246 -8.65 13.89 -6.00
CA GLN A 246 -7.37 14.26 -6.59
C GLN A 246 -7.34 15.76 -6.90
N GLY A 247 -6.15 16.37 -6.88
CA GLY A 247 -5.94 17.72 -7.44
C GLY A 247 -6.32 18.88 -6.51
N LEU A 248 -6.28 18.69 -5.20
CA LEU A 248 -6.56 19.77 -4.24
C LEU A 248 -5.34 20.69 -4.10
N THR A 249 -5.53 22.00 -3.98
CA THR A 249 -4.46 22.95 -3.60
C THR A 249 -4.40 23.14 -2.07
N ILE A 250 -3.32 23.74 -1.57
CA ILE A 250 -3.11 23.95 -0.13
C ILE A 250 -4.21 24.82 0.52
N GLU A 251 -4.67 25.85 -0.19
CA GLU A 251 -5.69 26.81 0.25
C GLU A 251 -7.06 26.15 0.42
N LYS A 252 -7.34 25.10 -0.38
CA LYS A 252 -8.61 24.39 -0.36
C LYS A 252 -8.70 23.38 0.79
N LEU A 253 -7.58 22.93 1.37
CA LEU A 253 -7.59 21.83 2.36
C LEU A 253 -8.46 22.13 3.59
N PRO A 254 -8.43 23.32 4.22
CA PRO A 254 -9.29 23.63 5.36
C PRO A 254 -10.79 23.57 5.00
N GLY A 255 -11.17 24.11 3.84
CA GLY A 255 -12.55 24.07 3.34
C GLY A 255 -13.04 22.64 3.05
N VAL A 256 -12.18 21.82 2.45
CA VAL A 256 -12.45 20.40 2.21
C VAL A 256 -12.69 19.66 3.52
N ARG A 257 -11.84 19.88 4.54
CA ARG A 257 -12.02 19.26 5.86
C ARG A 257 -13.36 19.64 6.47
N ALA A 258 -13.70 20.94 6.48
CA ALA A 258 -14.96 21.42 7.03
C ALA A 258 -16.18 20.85 6.28
N ALA A 259 -16.07 20.67 4.97
CA ALA A 259 -17.14 20.05 4.16
C ALA A 259 -17.35 18.57 4.50
N LEU A 260 -16.27 17.81 4.72
CA LEU A 260 -16.35 16.41 5.17
C LEU A 260 -16.99 16.32 6.57
N GLU A 261 -16.55 17.15 7.51
CA GLU A 261 -17.04 17.14 8.89
C GLU A 261 -18.54 17.45 8.97
N ARG A 262 -19.05 18.35 8.12
CA ARG A 262 -20.49 18.69 8.05
C ARG A 262 -21.40 17.50 7.72
N VAL A 263 -20.88 16.50 7.01
CA VAL A 263 -21.62 15.27 6.65
C VAL A 263 -21.18 14.06 7.46
N GLY A 264 -20.43 14.26 8.56
CA GLY A 264 -19.95 13.20 9.44
C GLY A 264 -18.84 12.34 8.83
N LEU A 265 -18.15 12.81 7.79
CA LEU A 265 -16.98 12.14 7.20
C LEU A 265 -15.68 12.73 7.74
N THR A 266 -14.60 11.96 7.61
CA THR A 266 -13.25 12.43 7.96
C THR A 266 -12.18 11.79 7.08
N SER A 267 -11.10 12.51 6.85
CA SER A 267 -9.86 12.02 6.23
C SER A 267 -8.74 11.77 7.25
N ARG A 268 -8.98 12.10 8.53
CA ARG A 268 -8.00 11.91 9.61
C ARG A 268 -7.57 10.45 9.70
N GLN A 269 -6.29 10.23 9.96
CA GLN A 269 -5.67 8.93 10.12
C GLN A 269 -5.87 7.99 8.91
N SER A 270 -5.97 8.50 7.68
CA SER A 270 -6.09 7.65 6.47
C SER A 270 -4.76 7.34 5.78
N GLY A 271 -3.66 7.91 6.30
CA GLY A 271 -2.31 7.82 5.74
C GLY A 271 -1.20 7.54 6.75
N HIS A 272 0.03 7.47 6.23
CA HIS A 272 1.27 7.22 6.96
C HIS A 272 1.23 6.01 7.91
N ASP A 273 1.77 6.16 9.14
CA ASP A 273 1.96 5.09 10.14
C ASP A 273 0.80 5.12 11.13
N ASN A 274 -0.34 4.69 10.59
CA ASN A 274 -1.64 4.76 11.23
C ASN A 274 -2.54 3.60 10.77
N ILE A 275 -3.69 3.45 11.43
CA ILE A 275 -4.71 2.45 11.09
C ILE A 275 -5.44 2.92 9.83
N ARG A 276 -5.55 2.07 8.82
CA ARG A 276 -6.26 2.36 7.57
C ARG A 276 -7.76 2.19 7.74
N ASN A 277 -8.51 2.27 6.64
CA ASN A 277 -9.96 2.08 6.68
C ASN A 277 -10.33 0.76 7.35
N ILE A 278 -11.48 0.72 8.03
CA ILE A 278 -12.02 -0.51 8.59
C ILE A 278 -12.95 -1.08 7.54
N THR A 279 -12.54 -2.16 6.88
CA THR A 279 -13.32 -2.72 5.76
C THR A 279 -14.32 -3.74 6.27
N SER A 280 -15.55 -3.65 5.78
CA SER A 280 -16.58 -4.68 5.94
C SER A 280 -16.94 -5.26 4.59
N HIS A 281 -17.55 -6.44 4.60
CA HIS A 281 -18.12 -7.03 3.39
C HIS A 281 -19.20 -6.12 2.79
N PRO A 282 -19.24 -5.88 1.45
CA PRO A 282 -20.26 -5.04 0.83
C PRO A 282 -21.69 -5.51 1.08
N TRP A 283 -21.91 -6.80 1.33
CA TRP A 283 -23.23 -7.34 1.65
C TRP A 283 -23.60 -7.36 3.15
N SER A 284 -22.76 -6.80 4.04
CA SER A 284 -23.09 -6.79 5.47
C SER A 284 -24.44 -6.14 5.76
N GLY A 285 -25.33 -6.83 6.46
CA GLY A 285 -26.70 -6.44 6.76
C GLY A 285 -27.76 -6.84 5.71
N ILE A 286 -27.36 -7.37 4.55
CA ILE A 286 -28.28 -7.68 3.44
C ILE A 286 -28.08 -9.08 2.84
N ASP A 287 -26.97 -9.75 3.18
CA ASP A 287 -26.70 -11.13 2.79
C ASP A 287 -27.56 -12.10 3.63
N ALA A 288 -28.25 -13.03 2.98
CA ALA A 288 -29.11 -14.01 3.65
C ALA A 288 -28.32 -15.06 4.45
N GLU A 289 -27.05 -15.26 4.13
CA GLU A 289 -26.20 -16.28 4.75
C GLU A 289 -25.18 -15.66 5.74
N GLU A 290 -25.22 -14.35 5.98
CA GLU A 290 -24.34 -13.75 6.99
C GLU A 290 -24.79 -14.12 8.41
N LEU A 291 -23.80 -14.32 9.27
CA LEU A 291 -24.03 -14.55 10.70
C LEU A 291 -24.22 -13.23 11.47
N ILE A 292 -23.62 -12.14 10.98
CA ILE A 292 -23.65 -10.84 11.66
C ILE A 292 -23.37 -9.67 10.69
N ASP A 293 -24.12 -8.58 10.85
CA ASP A 293 -23.81 -7.31 10.20
C ASP A 293 -22.60 -6.63 10.88
N THR A 294 -21.50 -6.53 10.16
CA THR A 294 -20.24 -5.99 10.70
C THR A 294 -20.10 -4.47 10.63
N ARG A 295 -21.06 -3.75 10.01
CA ARG A 295 -20.92 -2.29 9.76
C ARG A 295 -20.92 -1.47 11.05
N GLU A 296 -21.69 -1.89 12.06
CA GLU A 296 -21.70 -1.27 13.39
C GLU A 296 -20.35 -1.43 14.09
N LEU A 297 -19.80 -2.66 14.09
CA LEU A 297 -18.46 -2.94 14.64
C LEU A 297 -17.39 -2.10 13.95
N ALA A 298 -17.46 -1.96 12.62
CA ALA A 298 -16.53 -1.11 11.87
C ALA A 298 -16.57 0.36 12.32
N ARG A 299 -17.77 0.88 12.61
CA ARG A 299 -17.97 2.25 13.11
C ARG A 299 -17.49 2.40 14.55
N HIS A 300 -17.69 1.42 15.41
CA HIS A 300 -17.15 1.44 16.77
C HIS A 300 -15.62 1.40 16.79
N ILE A 301 -14.98 0.56 15.96
CA ILE A 301 -13.52 0.56 15.80
C ILE A 301 -13.04 1.92 15.28
N GLN A 302 -13.71 2.51 14.28
CA GLN A 302 -13.39 3.85 13.78
C GLN A 302 -13.48 4.90 14.91
N ALA A 303 -14.53 4.90 15.72
CA ALA A 303 -14.71 5.84 16.81
C ALA A 303 -13.60 5.72 17.87
N MET A 304 -13.12 4.50 18.12
CA MET A 304 -12.01 4.24 19.06
C MET A 304 -10.67 4.80 18.57
N ILE A 305 -10.40 4.75 17.26
CA ILE A 305 -9.08 5.13 16.71
C ILE A 305 -8.95 6.60 16.35
N ILE A 306 -10.03 7.27 15.90
CA ILE A 306 -9.93 8.62 15.35
C ILE A 306 -9.65 9.66 16.44
N GLY A 307 -8.60 10.44 16.24
CA GLY A 307 -8.10 11.44 17.18
C GLY A 307 -7.40 10.85 18.41
N ASN A 308 -7.25 9.53 18.50
CA ASN A 308 -6.63 8.88 19.65
C ASN A 308 -5.10 8.83 19.48
N ARG A 309 -4.36 9.57 20.33
CA ARG A 309 -2.88 9.57 20.33
C ARG A 309 -2.28 8.19 20.52
N GLU A 310 -2.95 7.33 21.29
CA GLU A 310 -2.52 5.96 21.55
C GLU A 310 -2.35 5.16 20.24
N PHE A 311 -3.18 5.44 19.25
CA PHE A 311 -3.30 4.68 18.00
C PHE A 311 -2.89 5.49 16.77
N SER A 312 -2.21 6.63 16.96
CA SER A 312 -1.75 7.47 15.85
C SER A 312 -0.23 7.53 15.69
N ASP A 313 0.52 6.76 16.46
CA ASP A 313 1.97 6.58 16.28
C ASP A 313 2.31 5.08 16.30
N LEU A 314 1.95 4.39 15.22
CA LEU A 314 2.32 3.00 15.01
C LEU A 314 3.70 2.91 14.32
N PRO A 315 4.37 1.73 14.36
CA PRO A 315 5.59 1.53 13.58
C PRO A 315 5.36 1.66 12.07
N ARG A 316 4.18 1.24 11.59
CA ARG A 316 3.77 1.34 10.19
C ARG A 316 2.25 1.31 10.05
N LYS A 317 1.76 1.41 8.82
CA LYS A 317 0.34 1.20 8.50
C LYS A 317 -0.19 -0.13 9.04
N PHE A 318 -1.43 -0.10 9.51
CA PHE A 318 -2.14 -1.26 10.04
C PHE A 318 -3.55 -1.34 9.42
N ASN A 319 -3.94 -2.50 8.91
CA ASN A 319 -5.19 -2.68 8.17
C ASN A 319 -6.11 -3.67 8.89
N ILE A 320 -7.41 -3.36 8.90
CA ILE A 320 -8.44 -4.09 9.64
C ILE A 320 -9.56 -4.49 8.68
N ALA A 321 -9.96 -5.77 8.71
CA ALA A 321 -11.18 -6.23 8.04
C ALA A 321 -12.13 -6.99 8.96
N LEU A 322 -13.41 -6.90 8.64
CA LEU A 322 -14.50 -7.62 9.27
C LEU A 322 -15.31 -8.30 8.16
N THR A 323 -15.70 -9.55 8.37
CA THR A 323 -16.66 -10.22 7.48
C THR A 323 -17.72 -10.95 8.31
N GLY A 324 -18.97 -10.85 7.87
CA GLY A 324 -20.12 -11.51 8.49
C GLY A 324 -20.30 -12.97 8.08
N ARG A 325 -19.48 -13.45 7.13
CA ARG A 325 -19.52 -14.83 6.65
C ARG A 325 -18.11 -15.27 6.22
N ALA A 326 -17.73 -16.50 6.54
CA ALA A 326 -16.38 -17.00 6.27
C ALA A 326 -16.13 -17.31 4.79
N GLU A 327 -17.14 -17.78 4.07
CA GLU A 327 -17.07 -18.04 2.63
C GLU A 327 -16.94 -16.75 1.80
N ALA A 328 -17.12 -15.59 2.43
CA ALA A 328 -16.97 -14.25 1.85
C ALA A 328 -15.72 -13.49 2.41
N ALA A 329 -14.75 -14.23 2.96
CA ALA A 329 -13.60 -13.69 3.67
C ALA A 329 -12.36 -13.45 2.79
N ALA A 330 -12.47 -13.42 1.46
CA ALA A 330 -11.35 -13.38 0.53
C ALA A 330 -10.34 -12.24 0.84
N HIS A 331 -10.85 -11.03 1.11
CA HIS A 331 -10.02 -9.86 1.44
C HIS A 331 -9.34 -9.96 2.82
N ALA A 332 -9.88 -10.78 3.74
CA ALA A 332 -9.46 -10.86 5.15
C ALA A 332 -8.02 -11.39 5.30
N TRP A 333 -7.59 -12.29 4.43
CA TRP A 333 -6.28 -12.94 4.50
C TRP A 333 -5.10 -12.01 4.21
N THR A 334 -5.35 -10.79 3.76
CA THR A 334 -4.30 -9.83 3.33
C THR A 334 -4.22 -8.58 4.22
N GLN A 335 -4.84 -8.64 5.41
CA GLN A 335 -4.93 -7.56 6.38
C GLN A 335 -4.09 -7.85 7.63
N ASP A 336 -3.71 -6.80 8.36
CA ASP A 336 -2.89 -6.97 9.57
C ASP A 336 -3.71 -7.64 10.70
N ILE A 337 -5.01 -7.38 10.77
CA ILE A 337 -5.99 -8.11 11.58
C ILE A 337 -7.29 -8.27 10.80
N SER A 338 -7.89 -9.46 10.88
CA SER A 338 -9.24 -9.69 10.38
C SER A 338 -10.06 -10.53 11.33
N TYR A 339 -11.35 -10.21 11.37
CA TYR A 339 -12.36 -10.96 12.09
C TYR A 339 -13.28 -11.63 11.09
N VAL A 340 -13.27 -12.96 11.10
CA VAL A 340 -14.04 -13.79 10.17
C VAL A 340 -15.17 -14.47 10.91
N ALA A 341 -16.42 -14.04 10.69
CA ALA A 341 -17.55 -14.59 11.43
C ALA A 341 -17.78 -16.06 11.09
N THR A 342 -17.88 -16.89 12.12
CA THR A 342 -18.20 -18.32 12.06
C THR A 342 -19.10 -18.68 13.23
N PRO A 343 -19.81 -19.82 13.18
CA PRO A 343 -20.37 -20.40 14.40
C PRO A 343 -19.23 -20.67 15.40
N GLY A 344 -19.40 -20.21 16.63
CA GLY A 344 -18.49 -20.47 17.75
C GLY A 344 -18.69 -21.87 18.34
N PRO A 345 -17.92 -22.23 19.38
CA PRO A 345 -17.96 -23.57 19.99
C PRO A 345 -19.33 -23.98 20.54
N ASP A 346 -20.09 -23.02 21.04
CA ASP A 346 -21.43 -23.15 21.59
C ASP A 346 -22.55 -22.93 20.55
N GLY A 347 -22.18 -22.77 19.28
CA GLY A 347 -23.10 -22.48 18.18
C GLY A 347 -23.55 -21.02 18.10
N THR A 348 -23.12 -20.14 19.02
CA THR A 348 -23.40 -18.69 18.92
C THR A 348 -22.38 -18.01 18.00
N VAL A 349 -22.68 -16.82 17.51
CA VAL A 349 -21.80 -16.13 16.55
C VAL A 349 -20.48 -15.74 17.21
N GLY A 350 -19.38 -16.13 16.59
CA GLY A 350 -18.02 -15.74 16.97
C GLY A 350 -17.21 -15.31 15.75
N PHE A 351 -16.02 -14.77 16.00
CA PHE A 351 -15.07 -14.43 14.95
C PHE A 351 -13.80 -15.23 15.12
N GLN A 352 -13.40 -15.94 14.06
CA GLN A 352 -12.03 -16.42 13.95
C GLN A 352 -11.09 -15.27 13.62
N LEU A 353 -9.89 -15.32 14.20
CA LEU A 353 -8.92 -14.25 14.14
C LEU A 353 -7.81 -14.59 13.14
N LEU A 354 -7.59 -13.70 12.16
CA LEU A 354 -6.45 -13.76 11.26
C LEU A 354 -5.52 -12.59 11.54
N LEU A 355 -4.21 -12.83 11.68
CA LEU A 355 -3.20 -11.79 11.96
C LEU A 355 -2.08 -11.79 10.92
N GLY A 356 -1.57 -10.61 10.57
CA GLY A 356 -0.29 -10.47 9.84
C GLY A 356 -0.33 -10.59 8.31
N GLY A 357 -1.49 -10.46 7.68
CA GLY A 357 -1.58 -10.43 6.22
C GLY A 357 -1.07 -9.12 5.61
N ASN A 358 -0.46 -9.20 4.42
CA ASN A 358 -0.08 -8.03 3.64
C ASN A 358 0.20 -8.30 2.15
N GLN A 359 -0.02 -7.28 1.32
CA GLN A 359 0.29 -7.27 -0.12
C GLN A 359 1.61 -6.54 -0.49
N GLY A 360 2.42 -6.11 0.47
CA GLY A 360 3.59 -5.26 0.16
C GLY A 360 4.69 -5.95 -0.65
N GLN A 361 5.86 -5.30 -0.74
CA GLN A 361 7.07 -5.76 -1.46
C GLN A 361 7.40 -7.25 -1.24
N ALA A 362 7.22 -7.70 0.00
CA ALA A 362 7.20 -9.11 0.36
C ALA A 362 5.77 -9.41 0.81
N PRO A 363 4.92 -10.02 -0.01
CA PRO A 363 3.54 -10.32 0.37
C PRO A 363 3.49 -11.54 1.31
N HIS A 364 2.51 -11.58 2.20
CA HIS A 364 2.31 -12.67 3.15
C HIS A 364 0.82 -12.81 3.46
N LEU A 365 0.33 -14.04 3.63
CA LEU A 365 -1.05 -14.30 4.05
C LEU A 365 -1.15 -14.30 5.56
N ALA A 366 -2.27 -13.85 6.12
CA ALA A 366 -2.45 -13.83 7.55
C ALA A 366 -2.39 -15.25 8.16
N TRP A 367 -1.79 -15.37 9.34
CA TRP A 367 -1.88 -16.58 10.15
C TRP A 367 -3.26 -16.68 10.78
N HIS A 368 -3.83 -17.88 10.78
CA HIS A 368 -4.96 -18.21 11.64
C HIS A 368 -4.49 -18.31 13.09
N ILE A 369 -5.13 -17.56 13.98
CA ILE A 369 -4.94 -17.65 15.42
C ILE A 369 -6.11 -18.45 15.99
N PRO A 370 -5.87 -19.60 16.65
CA PRO A 370 -6.89 -20.57 17.03
C PRO A 370 -7.72 -20.10 18.24
N VAL A 371 -8.49 -19.02 18.05
CA VAL A 371 -9.35 -18.41 19.05
C VAL A 371 -10.69 -18.00 18.45
N CYS A 372 -11.73 -18.06 19.26
CA CYS A 372 -13.04 -17.49 18.98
C CYS A 372 -13.17 -16.15 19.72
N VAL A 373 -13.31 -15.06 18.97
CA VAL A 373 -13.55 -13.72 19.52
C VAL A 373 -15.04 -13.41 19.44
N ARG A 374 -15.69 -13.16 20.59
CA ARG A 374 -17.10 -12.77 20.62
C ARG A 374 -17.30 -11.34 20.09
N PRO A 375 -18.46 -11.00 19.49
CA PRO A 375 -18.70 -9.64 18.94
C PRO A 375 -18.40 -8.50 19.91
N GLU A 376 -18.73 -8.66 21.18
CA GLU A 376 -18.48 -7.70 22.26
C GLU A 376 -16.98 -7.56 22.60
N GLN A 377 -16.15 -8.54 22.28
CA GLN A 377 -14.71 -8.54 22.54
C GLN A 377 -13.90 -7.88 21.41
N VAL A 378 -14.47 -7.69 20.22
CA VAL A 378 -13.78 -7.20 19.01
C VAL A 378 -13.01 -5.89 19.26
N LEU A 379 -13.60 -4.93 19.96
CA LEU A 379 -12.95 -3.66 20.28
C LEU A 379 -11.74 -3.86 21.20
N GLY A 380 -11.91 -4.67 22.26
CA GLY A 380 -10.86 -5.00 23.21
C GLY A 380 -9.68 -5.67 22.53
N VAL A 381 -9.96 -6.70 21.72
CA VAL A 381 -8.95 -7.43 20.94
C VAL A 381 -8.24 -6.48 19.99
N THR A 382 -8.97 -5.64 19.24
CA THR A 382 -8.36 -4.67 18.32
C THR A 382 -7.42 -3.73 19.07
N ALA A 383 -7.85 -3.18 20.21
CA ALA A 383 -7.04 -2.26 21.01
C ALA A 383 -5.78 -2.95 21.56
N ALA A 384 -5.92 -4.18 22.07
CA ALA A 384 -4.81 -4.98 22.57
C ALA A 384 -3.80 -5.28 21.45
N THR A 385 -4.23 -5.72 20.27
CA THR A 385 -3.36 -5.96 19.12
C THR A 385 -2.64 -4.68 18.67
N LEU A 386 -3.34 -3.54 18.62
CA LEU A 386 -2.73 -2.27 18.27
C LEU A 386 -1.66 -1.84 19.28
N ARG A 387 -1.89 -2.06 20.59
CA ARG A 387 -0.89 -1.84 21.64
C ARG A 387 0.32 -2.77 21.47
N THR A 388 0.08 -4.06 21.27
CA THR A 388 1.15 -5.04 21.00
C THR A 388 2.02 -4.59 19.82
N PHE A 389 1.41 -4.17 18.71
CA PHE A 389 2.16 -3.66 17.56
C PHE A 389 2.89 -2.35 17.86
N ARG A 390 2.24 -1.40 18.55
CA ARG A 390 2.84 -0.12 18.94
C ARG A 390 4.11 -0.29 19.75
N ASP A 391 4.05 -1.18 20.74
CA ASP A 391 5.07 -1.36 21.77
C ASP A 391 6.21 -2.27 21.30
N LEU A 392 5.88 -3.38 20.64
CA LEU A 392 6.86 -4.42 20.29
C LEU A 392 7.33 -4.37 18.83
N GLY A 393 6.59 -3.66 17.96
CA GLY A 393 6.91 -3.59 16.53
C GLY A 393 8.22 -2.85 16.25
N GLN A 394 9.00 -3.38 15.30
CA GLN A 394 10.25 -2.76 14.87
C GLN A 394 10.00 -1.40 14.23
N ARG A 395 10.87 -0.40 14.50
CA ARG A 395 10.73 1.00 14.03
C ARG A 395 11.93 1.53 13.22
N HIS A 396 12.99 0.74 13.07
CA HIS A 396 14.24 1.18 12.43
C HIS A 396 14.23 0.99 10.91
N ASN A 397 14.06 -0.24 10.40
CA ASN A 397 14.10 -0.54 8.97
C ASN A 397 12.70 -0.49 8.36
N ARG A 398 12.40 0.58 7.62
CA ARG A 398 11.05 0.83 7.06
C ARG A 398 10.51 -0.27 6.13
N ASN A 399 11.37 -1.16 5.62
CA ASN A 399 10.96 -2.31 4.83
C ASN A 399 10.53 -3.51 5.68
N GLN A 400 10.88 -3.54 6.97
CA GLN A 400 10.66 -4.65 7.92
C GLN A 400 9.83 -4.24 9.17
N VAL A 401 9.04 -3.17 9.07
CA VAL A 401 8.29 -2.58 10.22
C VAL A 401 6.77 -2.86 10.20
N ARG A 402 6.29 -3.74 9.31
CA ARG A 402 4.86 -4.14 9.30
C ARG A 402 4.58 -5.14 10.42
N PHE A 403 3.32 -5.21 10.86
CA PHE A 403 2.90 -6.10 11.96
C PHE A 403 3.29 -7.56 11.72
N ARG A 404 3.24 -8.02 10.47
CA ARG A 404 3.65 -9.38 10.13
C ARG A 404 5.08 -9.75 10.53
N TYR A 405 6.03 -8.80 10.52
CA TYR A 405 7.42 -9.05 10.92
C TYR A 405 7.55 -9.20 12.43
N LEU A 406 6.64 -8.58 13.20
CA LEU A 406 6.55 -8.83 14.63
C LEU A 406 6.10 -10.28 14.89
N ILE A 407 5.14 -10.78 14.11
CA ILE A 407 4.66 -12.16 14.21
C ILE A 407 5.74 -13.15 13.75
N GLU A 408 6.44 -12.89 12.64
CA GLU A 408 7.56 -13.72 12.18
C GLU A 408 8.65 -13.84 13.25
N ARG A 409 8.93 -12.75 13.99
CA ARG A 409 9.96 -12.72 15.03
C ARG A 409 9.52 -13.43 16.32
N LEU A 410 8.30 -13.20 16.79
CA LEU A 410 7.83 -13.72 18.08
C LEU A 410 7.14 -15.09 17.97
N GLY A 411 6.60 -15.42 16.80
CA GLY A 411 5.65 -16.51 16.61
C GLY A 411 4.20 -16.07 16.88
N PRO A 412 3.20 -16.69 16.22
CA PRO A 412 1.78 -16.36 16.39
C PRO A 412 1.29 -16.62 17.83
N ASP A 413 1.77 -17.67 18.48
CA ASP A 413 1.37 -18.02 19.85
C ASP A 413 1.84 -16.97 20.86
N GLN A 414 3.09 -16.53 20.76
CA GLN A 414 3.60 -15.46 21.63
C GLN A 414 2.86 -14.15 21.40
N VAL A 415 2.50 -13.82 20.16
CA VAL A 415 1.70 -12.63 19.87
C VAL A 415 0.31 -12.72 20.49
N LEU A 416 -0.32 -13.90 20.48
CA LEU A 416 -1.59 -14.13 21.18
C LEU A 416 -1.44 -13.90 22.70
N ILE A 417 -0.39 -14.45 23.33
CA ILE A 417 -0.09 -14.24 24.75
C ILE A 417 0.04 -12.74 25.05
N GLU A 418 0.78 -11.98 24.24
CA GLU A 418 0.94 -10.53 24.40
C GLU A 418 -0.39 -9.75 24.26
N ILE A 419 -1.30 -10.24 23.42
CA ILE A 419 -2.66 -9.68 23.25
C ILE A 419 -3.49 -9.98 24.51
N GLU A 420 -3.51 -11.23 24.99
CA GLU A 420 -4.28 -11.66 26.15
C GLU A 420 -3.83 -11.02 27.45
N GLN A 421 -2.52 -10.86 27.65
CA GLN A 421 -1.97 -10.08 28.76
C GLN A 421 -2.48 -8.64 28.77
N ARG A 422 -2.64 -8.01 27.59
CA ARG A 422 -3.18 -6.66 27.44
C ARG A 422 -4.71 -6.61 27.53
N LEU A 423 -5.40 -7.74 27.37
CA LEU A 423 -6.84 -7.89 27.60
C LEU A 423 -7.15 -8.11 29.09
N GLY A 424 -6.25 -8.78 29.81
CA GLY A 424 -6.46 -9.21 31.19
C GLY A 424 -7.25 -10.52 31.32
N TYR A 425 -7.48 -11.23 30.21
CA TYR A 425 -8.16 -12.52 30.17
C TYR A 425 -7.75 -13.30 28.91
N GLU A 426 -7.93 -14.61 28.96
CA GLU A 426 -7.69 -15.51 27.82
C GLU A 426 -8.92 -15.58 26.91
N LEU A 427 -8.68 -15.59 25.60
CA LEU A 427 -9.70 -15.81 24.59
C LEU A 427 -10.02 -17.30 24.48
N GLU A 428 -11.29 -17.61 24.21
CA GLU A 428 -11.77 -18.97 24.02
C GLU A 428 -10.99 -19.64 22.87
N ARG A 429 -10.28 -20.73 23.16
CA ARG A 429 -9.49 -21.46 22.17
C ARG A 429 -10.42 -22.13 21.16
N PHE A 430 -10.11 -21.98 19.89
CA PHE A 430 -10.89 -22.53 18.79
C PHE A 430 -9.96 -22.97 17.65
N PRO A 431 -9.56 -24.25 17.59
CA PRO A 431 -8.52 -24.71 16.68
C PRO A 431 -8.97 -24.81 15.22
N GLN A 432 -10.28 -24.89 14.97
CA GLN A 432 -10.81 -25.01 13.62
C GLN A 432 -10.56 -23.71 12.84
N ALA A 433 -9.79 -23.79 11.76
CA ALA A 433 -9.56 -22.68 10.84
C ALA A 433 -10.84 -22.23 10.12
N PRO A 434 -10.92 -20.98 9.63
CA PRO A 434 -12.15 -20.53 8.99
C PRO A 434 -12.26 -21.24 7.65
N PRO A 435 -13.49 -21.60 7.21
CA PRO A 435 -13.65 -22.18 5.89
C PRO A 435 -13.10 -21.22 4.84
N ARG A 436 -12.53 -21.81 3.80
CA ARG A 436 -11.95 -21.01 2.72
C ARG A 436 -13.06 -20.27 1.97
N PRO A 437 -12.79 -19.08 1.42
CA PRO A 437 -13.77 -18.36 0.63
C PRO A 437 -14.26 -19.24 -0.54
N ALA A 438 -15.56 -19.31 -0.77
CA ALA A 438 -16.12 -20.22 -1.78
C ALA A 438 -15.93 -19.72 -3.22
N ARG A 439 -15.89 -18.40 -3.39
CA ARG A 439 -15.78 -17.71 -4.68
C ARG A 439 -15.11 -16.35 -4.49
N ASP A 440 -14.53 -15.83 -5.56
CA ASP A 440 -14.11 -14.43 -5.59
C ASP A 440 -15.34 -13.61 -5.96
N GLU A 441 -15.66 -12.60 -5.16
CA GLU A 441 -16.86 -11.80 -5.37
C GLU A 441 -16.45 -10.47 -6.01
N ASP A 442 -16.79 -10.29 -7.28
CA ASP A 442 -16.57 -9.01 -7.98
C ASP A 442 -17.62 -7.94 -7.62
N PHE A 443 -18.73 -8.40 -7.02
CA PHE A 443 -19.86 -7.59 -6.59
C PHE A 443 -20.52 -6.80 -7.72
N VAL A 444 -20.58 -7.35 -8.95
CA VAL A 444 -21.18 -6.69 -10.13
C VAL A 444 -22.43 -7.43 -10.60
N GLY A 445 -23.52 -6.70 -10.87
CA GLY A 445 -24.81 -7.26 -11.28
C GLY A 445 -25.89 -7.14 -10.21
N TRP A 446 -27.03 -7.82 -10.41
CA TRP A 446 -28.16 -7.82 -9.48
C TRP A 446 -28.07 -8.98 -8.49
N PHE A 447 -28.22 -8.68 -7.21
CA PHE A 447 -28.20 -9.65 -6.11
C PHE A 447 -29.45 -9.50 -5.26
N LYS A 448 -30.09 -10.63 -4.94
CA LYS A 448 -31.25 -10.62 -4.05
C LYS A 448 -30.77 -10.42 -2.61
N GLN A 449 -31.45 -9.55 -1.86
CA GLN A 449 -31.17 -9.36 -0.44
C GLN A 449 -32.01 -10.31 0.41
N LYS A 450 -31.65 -10.45 1.70
CA LYS A 450 -32.45 -11.21 2.67
C LYS A 450 -33.81 -10.58 2.98
N GLN A 451 -33.92 -9.26 2.82
CA GLN A 451 -35.16 -8.53 2.96
C GLN A 451 -36.10 -8.85 1.78
N GLU A 452 -37.39 -9.01 2.08
CA GLU A 452 -38.41 -9.37 1.09
C GLU A 452 -38.48 -8.33 -0.04
N ASP A 453 -38.55 -8.81 -1.28
CA ASP A 453 -38.61 -8.02 -2.53
C ASP A 453 -37.48 -6.99 -2.77
N LEU A 454 -36.40 -7.03 -1.98
CA LEU A 454 -35.28 -6.10 -2.13
C LEU A 454 -34.08 -6.73 -2.83
N TRP A 455 -33.42 -5.91 -3.66
CA TRP A 455 -32.26 -6.24 -4.46
C TRP A 455 -31.15 -5.20 -4.25
N ALA A 456 -29.91 -5.63 -4.42
CA ALA A 456 -28.77 -4.73 -4.54
C ALA A 456 -28.20 -4.81 -5.95
N VAL A 457 -27.80 -3.68 -6.51
CA VAL A 457 -27.07 -3.65 -7.78
C VAL A 457 -25.61 -3.26 -7.55
N GLY A 458 -24.74 -4.13 -8.00
CA GLY A 458 -23.32 -3.91 -8.15
C GLY A 458 -23.01 -3.21 -9.47
N VAL A 459 -22.53 -1.97 -9.39
CA VAL A 459 -22.17 -1.13 -10.54
C VAL A 459 -20.68 -1.27 -10.81
N CYS A 460 -20.33 -1.68 -12.02
CA CYS A 460 -18.95 -1.75 -12.46
C CYS A 460 -18.39 -0.33 -12.59
N VAL A 461 -17.27 -0.08 -11.92
CA VAL A 461 -16.52 1.17 -12.02
C VAL A 461 -15.12 0.79 -12.53
N PRO A 462 -14.88 0.87 -13.85
CA PRO A 462 -13.61 0.46 -14.43
C PRO A 462 -12.45 1.17 -13.73
N VAL A 463 -11.46 0.40 -13.29
CA VAL A 463 -10.29 0.85 -12.53
C VAL A 463 -10.61 1.74 -11.32
N GLY A 464 -11.85 1.70 -10.81
CA GLY A 464 -12.33 2.49 -9.69
C GLY A 464 -12.38 4.00 -9.94
N ARG A 465 -12.46 4.51 -11.17
CA ARG A 465 -12.52 5.96 -11.44
C ARG A 465 -13.87 6.40 -11.97
N LEU A 466 -14.41 7.46 -11.37
CA LEU A 466 -15.65 8.12 -11.76
C LEU A 466 -15.41 9.60 -11.98
N THR A 467 -16.24 10.21 -12.84
CA THR A 467 -16.44 11.66 -12.80
C THR A 467 -17.27 12.05 -11.57
N TRP A 468 -17.20 13.32 -11.16
CA TRP A 468 -18.05 13.83 -10.08
C TRP A 468 -19.56 13.66 -10.40
N ASP A 469 -19.97 13.87 -11.66
CA ASP A 469 -21.37 13.74 -12.10
C ASP A 469 -21.87 12.29 -11.99
N GLN A 470 -21.06 11.32 -12.43
CA GLN A 470 -21.40 9.90 -12.26
C GLN A 470 -21.54 9.52 -10.78
N PHE A 471 -20.65 10.03 -9.92
CA PHE A 471 -20.70 9.75 -8.49
C PHE A 471 -21.90 10.42 -7.81
N GLU A 472 -22.25 11.65 -8.19
CA GLU A 472 -23.48 12.31 -7.73
C GLU A 472 -24.73 11.57 -8.24
N GLY A 473 -24.76 11.16 -9.51
CA GLY A 473 -25.86 10.40 -10.10
C GLY A 473 -26.14 9.12 -9.32
N LEU A 474 -25.10 8.35 -8.97
CA LEU A 474 -25.22 7.18 -8.11
C LEU A 474 -25.80 7.53 -6.73
N ALA A 475 -25.42 8.67 -6.16
CA ALA A 475 -25.94 9.13 -4.89
C ALA A 475 -27.43 9.51 -4.95
N VAL A 476 -27.87 10.14 -6.05
CA VAL A 476 -29.28 10.42 -6.32
C VAL A 476 -30.06 9.11 -6.47
N MET A 477 -29.55 8.15 -7.24
CA MET A 477 -30.18 6.84 -7.43
C MET A 477 -30.30 6.08 -6.11
N ALA A 478 -29.25 6.09 -5.27
CA ALA A 478 -29.28 5.46 -3.95
C ALA A 478 -30.43 5.98 -3.09
N ARG A 479 -30.68 7.30 -3.12
CA ARG A 479 -31.78 7.93 -2.38
C ARG A 479 -33.14 7.66 -2.99
N GLN A 480 -33.23 7.70 -4.32
CA GLN A 480 -34.50 7.64 -5.03
C GLN A 480 -35.05 6.21 -5.10
N TYR A 481 -34.18 5.23 -5.32
CA TYR A 481 -34.56 3.85 -5.60
C TYR A 481 -34.08 2.85 -4.55
N GLY A 482 -33.08 3.21 -3.74
CA GLY A 482 -32.46 2.33 -2.75
C GLY A 482 -32.75 2.75 -1.30
N ASP A 483 -31.94 2.24 -0.37
CA ASP A 483 -32.02 2.57 1.07
C ASP A 483 -31.32 3.90 1.44
N GLY A 484 -30.89 4.69 0.46
CA GLY A 484 -30.15 5.92 0.66
C GLY A 484 -28.66 5.72 0.98
N THR A 485 -28.10 4.51 0.82
CA THR A 485 -26.68 4.22 1.02
C THR A 485 -25.98 3.76 -0.25
N LEU A 486 -24.65 3.91 -0.27
CA LEU A 486 -23.75 3.39 -1.29
C LEU A 486 -22.65 2.60 -0.59
N ARG A 487 -22.23 1.49 -1.18
CA ARG A 487 -21.17 0.66 -0.62
C ARG A 487 -20.03 0.50 -1.60
N THR A 488 -18.81 0.69 -1.12
CA THR A 488 -17.58 0.51 -1.91
C THR A 488 -17.08 -0.92 -1.79
N THR A 489 -16.45 -1.46 -2.83
CA THR A 489 -15.95 -2.84 -2.81
C THR A 489 -14.42 -2.89 -2.88
N SER A 490 -13.83 -4.04 -2.52
CA SER A 490 -12.39 -4.28 -2.64
C SER A 490 -11.90 -4.29 -4.09
N ASN A 491 -12.80 -4.52 -5.05
CA ASN A 491 -12.51 -4.52 -6.49
C ASN A 491 -12.82 -3.16 -7.12
N GLN A 492 -12.91 -2.11 -6.29
CA GLN A 492 -13.10 -0.71 -6.68
C GLN A 492 -14.46 -0.39 -7.32
N ASN A 493 -15.45 -1.26 -7.14
CA ASN A 493 -16.83 -1.04 -7.60
C ASN A 493 -17.68 -0.34 -6.54
N LEU A 494 -18.91 0.02 -6.92
CA LEU A 494 -19.93 0.57 -6.04
C LEU A 494 -21.19 -0.30 -6.06
N VAL A 495 -21.90 -0.31 -4.95
CA VAL A 495 -23.13 -1.08 -4.75
C VAL A 495 -24.23 -0.14 -4.28
N LEU A 496 -25.42 -0.26 -4.88
CA LEU A 496 -26.65 0.37 -4.44
C LEU A 496 -27.60 -0.70 -3.85
N PRO A 497 -27.75 -0.78 -2.52
CA PRO A 497 -28.68 -1.69 -1.87
C PRO A 497 -30.10 -1.07 -1.75
N GLY A 498 -31.04 -1.90 -1.33
CA GLY A 498 -32.41 -1.48 -0.97
C GLY A 498 -33.36 -1.25 -2.14
N ILE A 499 -33.11 -1.84 -3.31
CA ILE A 499 -33.89 -1.58 -4.52
C ILE A 499 -35.03 -2.59 -4.64
N ALA A 500 -36.28 -2.11 -4.66
CA ALA A 500 -37.44 -2.96 -4.91
C ALA A 500 -37.39 -3.61 -6.31
N SER A 501 -37.91 -4.83 -6.45
CA SER A 501 -37.90 -5.56 -7.72
C SER A 501 -38.50 -4.75 -8.89
N ALA A 502 -39.61 -4.05 -8.63
CA ALA A 502 -40.28 -3.18 -9.61
C ALA A 502 -39.43 -1.98 -10.08
N ALA A 503 -38.43 -1.55 -9.30
CA ALA A 503 -37.58 -0.40 -9.63
C ALA A 503 -36.32 -0.79 -10.42
N ARG A 504 -36.01 -2.08 -10.57
CA ARG A 504 -34.76 -2.56 -11.19
C ARG A 504 -34.56 -2.03 -12.62
N GLN A 505 -35.62 -2.03 -13.43
CA GLN A 505 -35.56 -1.53 -14.80
C GLN A 505 -35.29 -0.01 -14.84
N ALA A 506 -35.95 0.76 -13.97
CA ALA A 506 -35.74 2.20 -13.87
C ALA A 506 -34.31 2.55 -13.45
N VAL A 507 -33.75 1.81 -12.48
CA VAL A 507 -32.35 1.94 -12.06
C VAL A 507 -31.40 1.60 -13.21
N GLY A 508 -31.69 0.56 -13.99
CA GLY A 508 -30.91 0.22 -15.18
C GLY A 508 -30.83 1.36 -16.20
N TYR A 509 -31.97 2.01 -16.51
CA TYR A 509 -31.99 3.18 -17.38
C TYR A 509 -31.25 4.39 -16.78
N ALA A 510 -31.38 4.62 -15.47
CA ALA A 510 -30.68 5.69 -14.78
C ALA A 510 -29.15 5.51 -14.83
N LEU A 511 -28.66 4.29 -14.60
CA LEU A 511 -27.23 3.95 -14.73
C LEU A 511 -26.73 4.20 -16.15
N ALA A 512 -27.45 3.70 -17.16
CA ALA A 512 -27.08 3.87 -18.56
C ALA A 512 -26.99 5.35 -18.98
N ARG A 513 -27.88 6.21 -18.46
CA ARG A 513 -27.86 7.66 -18.71
C ARG A 513 -26.57 8.34 -18.22
N HIS A 514 -25.92 7.81 -17.18
CA HIS A 514 -24.62 8.29 -16.69
C HIS A 514 -23.43 7.51 -17.27
N GLY A 515 -23.66 6.63 -18.26
CA GLY A 515 -22.61 5.80 -18.86
C GLY A 515 -22.06 4.74 -17.89
N LEU A 516 -22.86 4.31 -16.93
CA LEU A 516 -22.52 3.26 -15.95
C LEU A 516 -23.25 1.96 -16.31
N THR A 517 -22.65 0.82 -15.95
CA THR A 517 -23.21 -0.51 -16.25
C THR A 517 -23.05 -1.47 -15.07
N PHE A 518 -24.01 -2.40 -14.94
CA PHE A 518 -23.93 -3.58 -14.07
C PHE A 518 -23.70 -4.87 -14.87
N GLU A 519 -23.57 -4.76 -16.19
CA GLU A 519 -23.28 -5.83 -17.15
C GLU A 519 -22.07 -5.42 -18.02
N PRO A 520 -20.87 -5.26 -17.43
CA PRO A 520 -19.66 -4.98 -18.21
C PRO A 520 -19.21 -6.21 -19.01
N ASP A 521 -18.36 -6.00 -20.02
CA ASP A 521 -17.64 -7.10 -20.66
C ASP A 521 -16.67 -7.78 -19.68
N ALA A 522 -16.28 -9.02 -20.01
CA ALA A 522 -15.47 -9.87 -19.14
C ALA A 522 -14.13 -9.25 -18.74
N VAL A 523 -13.48 -8.48 -19.63
CA VAL A 523 -12.18 -7.87 -19.32
C VAL A 523 -12.34 -6.69 -18.38
N THR A 524 -13.32 -5.81 -18.65
CA THR A 524 -13.61 -4.66 -17.80
C THR A 524 -14.03 -5.08 -16.39
N ARG A 525 -14.85 -6.14 -16.25
CA ARG A 525 -15.38 -6.63 -14.97
C ARG A 525 -14.30 -6.99 -13.95
N HIS A 526 -13.21 -7.57 -14.45
CA HIS A 526 -12.16 -8.19 -13.63
C HIS A 526 -10.85 -7.39 -13.59
N MET A 527 -10.85 -6.17 -14.15
CA MET A 527 -9.69 -5.29 -14.14
C MET A 527 -9.66 -4.37 -12.91
N VAL A 528 -8.63 -4.51 -12.09
CA VAL A 528 -8.36 -3.62 -10.94
C VAL A 528 -7.03 -2.93 -11.15
N ALA A 529 -6.97 -1.61 -10.96
CA ALA A 529 -5.71 -0.86 -11.13
C ALA A 529 -5.46 0.12 -9.99
N CYS A 530 -4.20 0.21 -9.58
CA CYS A 530 -3.80 1.22 -8.60
C CYS A 530 -3.74 2.61 -9.26
N THR A 531 -3.46 3.65 -8.48
CA THR A 531 -3.35 5.02 -8.99
C THR A 531 -2.25 5.23 -10.04
N GLY A 532 -1.16 4.46 -9.96
CA GLY A 532 -0.05 4.54 -10.92
C GLY A 532 0.73 5.85 -10.91
N LYS A 533 1.69 5.97 -11.83
CA LYS A 533 2.57 7.13 -11.98
C LYS A 533 1.84 8.44 -12.30
N GLN A 534 0.56 8.36 -12.72
CA GLN A 534 -0.27 9.53 -12.91
C GLN A 534 -0.29 10.42 -11.66
N PHE A 535 -0.53 9.85 -10.47
CA PHE A 535 -0.63 10.62 -9.21
C PHE A 535 0.15 10.05 -8.02
N CYS A 536 0.78 8.88 -8.14
CA CYS A 536 1.49 8.24 -7.02
C CYS A 536 3.00 8.51 -7.03
N ASN A 537 3.54 9.02 -5.92
CA ASN A 537 4.99 9.25 -5.76
C ASN A 537 5.83 7.96 -5.71
N LEU A 538 5.21 6.79 -5.48
CA LEU A 538 5.91 5.50 -5.39
C LEU A 538 5.82 4.67 -6.67
N ALA A 539 4.93 5.03 -7.59
CA ALA A 539 4.72 4.24 -8.79
C ALA A 539 5.86 4.46 -9.78
N VAL A 540 6.41 3.38 -10.31
CA VAL A 540 7.43 3.42 -11.34
C VAL A 540 6.81 3.44 -12.74
N THR A 541 5.63 2.83 -12.92
CA THR A 541 4.86 2.82 -14.18
C THR A 541 3.49 3.47 -14.04
N GLU A 542 2.92 3.91 -15.17
CA GLU A 542 1.50 4.24 -15.26
C GLU A 542 0.64 2.96 -15.08
N THR A 543 -0.60 3.09 -14.60
CA THR A 543 -1.53 1.95 -14.50
C THR A 543 -2.96 2.21 -14.94
N LYS A 544 -3.63 3.32 -14.57
CA LYS A 544 -5.07 3.46 -14.86
C LYS A 544 -5.32 3.67 -16.35
N GLY A 545 -4.49 4.48 -17.01
CA GLY A 545 -4.57 4.69 -18.46
C GLY A 545 -4.20 3.43 -19.23
N TYR A 546 -3.13 2.76 -18.82
CA TYR A 546 -2.70 1.48 -19.38
C TYR A 546 -3.72 0.36 -19.17
N ALA A 547 -4.41 0.30 -18.04
CA ALA A 547 -5.48 -0.65 -17.82
C ALA A 547 -6.64 -0.44 -18.82
N TYR A 548 -7.05 0.81 -19.10
CA TYR A 548 -8.05 1.07 -20.16
C TYR A 548 -7.56 0.65 -21.55
N GLN A 549 -6.30 0.96 -21.90
CA GLN A 549 -5.71 0.55 -23.17
C GLN A 549 -5.63 -0.98 -23.30
N LEU A 550 -5.28 -1.67 -22.21
CA LEU A 550 -5.21 -3.11 -22.15
C LEU A 550 -6.59 -3.76 -22.26
N ILE A 551 -7.60 -3.23 -21.56
CA ILE A 551 -9.00 -3.66 -21.69
C ILE A 551 -9.41 -3.62 -23.16
N GLU A 552 -9.18 -2.49 -23.84
CA GLU A 552 -9.56 -2.31 -25.25
C GLU A 552 -8.78 -3.24 -26.19
N ALA A 553 -7.48 -3.43 -25.94
CA ALA A 553 -6.65 -4.32 -26.75
C ALA A 553 -7.07 -5.78 -26.62
N LEU A 554 -7.35 -6.26 -25.41
CA LEU A 554 -7.83 -7.63 -25.16
C LEU A 554 -9.23 -7.85 -25.74
N ARG A 555 -10.11 -6.83 -25.66
CA ARG A 555 -11.44 -6.87 -26.29
C ARG A 555 -11.34 -7.04 -27.80
N ARG A 556 -10.47 -6.29 -28.48
CA ARG A 556 -10.26 -6.41 -29.94
C ARG A 556 -9.68 -7.77 -30.35
N ARG A 557 -8.90 -8.40 -29.46
CA ARG A 557 -8.37 -9.76 -29.62
C ARG A 557 -9.39 -10.84 -29.24
N ASN A 558 -10.61 -10.47 -28.84
CA ASN A 558 -11.65 -11.39 -28.38
C ASN A 558 -11.22 -12.30 -27.21
N VAL A 559 -10.35 -11.78 -26.32
CA VAL A 559 -9.93 -12.53 -25.13
C VAL A 559 -11.06 -12.56 -24.11
N GLN A 560 -11.45 -13.77 -23.71
CA GLN A 560 -12.52 -14.01 -22.73
C GLN A 560 -11.92 -14.46 -21.40
N LEU A 561 -12.08 -13.65 -20.36
CA LEU A 561 -11.52 -13.95 -19.04
C LEU A 561 -12.37 -14.95 -18.23
N HIS A 562 -13.67 -15.08 -18.48
CA HIS A 562 -14.59 -15.99 -17.75
C HIS A 562 -14.32 -16.10 -16.23
N GLY A 563 -14.16 -14.98 -15.53
CA GLY A 563 -13.88 -14.98 -14.08
C GLY A 563 -12.40 -14.85 -13.68
N ILE A 564 -11.45 -14.84 -14.64
CA ILE A 564 -10.02 -14.62 -14.36
C ILE A 564 -9.77 -13.16 -13.97
N ASN A 565 -9.23 -12.94 -12.77
CA ASN A 565 -8.90 -11.60 -12.27
C ASN A 565 -7.59 -11.05 -12.85
N LEU A 566 -7.60 -9.79 -13.27
CA LEU A 566 -6.45 -9.11 -13.86
C LEU A 566 -6.14 -7.81 -13.11
N HIS A 567 -5.11 -7.83 -12.27
CA HIS A 567 -4.82 -6.72 -11.35
C HIS A 567 -3.49 -6.03 -11.66
N MET A 568 -3.51 -4.71 -11.87
CA MET A 568 -2.36 -3.91 -12.28
C MET A 568 -1.88 -2.93 -11.20
N SER A 569 -0.64 -3.12 -10.72
CA SER A 569 0.02 -2.26 -9.74
C SER A 569 1.30 -1.65 -10.30
N GLY A 570 1.45 -0.33 -10.24
CA GLY A 570 2.60 0.37 -10.84
C GLY A 570 3.90 0.29 -10.05
N CYS A 571 3.93 -0.44 -8.93
CA CYS A 571 5.15 -0.76 -8.16
C CYS A 571 4.87 -1.96 -7.23
N PRO A 572 5.89 -2.53 -6.57
CA PRO A 572 5.72 -3.71 -5.73
C PRO A 572 4.99 -3.46 -4.39
N SER A 573 4.46 -2.25 -4.16
CA SER A 573 3.53 -2.03 -3.03
C SER A 573 2.17 -2.72 -3.22
N ALA A 574 1.90 -3.21 -4.44
CA ALA A 574 0.70 -3.95 -4.88
C ALA A 574 -0.62 -3.38 -4.33
N CYS A 575 -0.84 -2.08 -4.49
CA CYS A 575 -2.08 -1.44 -4.01
C CYS A 575 -3.34 -1.95 -4.72
N ALA A 576 -3.20 -2.54 -5.92
CA ALA A 576 -4.28 -3.23 -6.64
C ALA A 576 -4.41 -4.72 -6.27
N MET A 577 -3.70 -5.21 -5.24
CA MET A 577 -3.72 -6.62 -4.83
C MET A 577 -3.22 -7.56 -5.96
N SER A 578 -2.20 -7.12 -6.71
CA SER A 578 -1.68 -7.89 -7.85
C SER A 578 -1.07 -9.23 -7.47
N TYR A 579 -0.60 -9.42 -6.23
CA TYR A 579 -0.03 -10.70 -5.81
C TYR A 579 -1.07 -11.77 -5.49
N THR A 580 -2.35 -11.43 -5.37
CA THR A 580 -3.41 -12.40 -5.07
C THR A 580 -4.48 -12.42 -6.16
N ALA A 581 -4.15 -11.92 -7.35
CA ALA A 581 -4.98 -12.04 -8.54
C ALA A 581 -4.55 -13.27 -9.33
N ASP A 582 -5.47 -13.79 -10.15
CA ASP A 582 -5.16 -14.84 -11.12
C ASP A 582 -4.02 -14.41 -12.04
N ILE A 583 -4.10 -13.18 -12.55
CA ILE A 583 -3.07 -12.50 -13.32
C ILE A 583 -2.70 -11.19 -12.60
N GLY A 584 -1.51 -11.16 -12.04
CA GLY A 584 -0.92 -10.02 -11.36
C GLY A 584 0.10 -9.28 -12.22
N LEU A 585 -0.05 -7.98 -12.38
CA LEU A 585 0.92 -7.14 -13.10
C LEU A 585 1.60 -6.17 -12.15
N LYS A 586 2.93 -6.26 -12.05
CA LYS A 586 3.77 -5.40 -11.22
C LYS A 586 4.67 -4.53 -12.09
N GLY A 587 4.43 -3.23 -12.08
CA GLY A 587 5.17 -2.24 -12.84
C GLY A 587 6.66 -2.21 -12.49
N VAL A 588 7.48 -2.21 -13.54
CA VAL A 588 8.94 -2.07 -13.53
C VAL A 588 9.38 -1.14 -14.66
N LYS A 589 10.62 -0.66 -14.60
CA LYS A 589 11.24 0.10 -15.69
C LYS A 589 12.31 -0.76 -16.33
N ILE A 590 12.31 -0.81 -17.65
CA ILE A 590 13.37 -1.45 -18.43
C ILE A 590 14.02 -0.47 -19.39
N ARG A 591 15.28 -0.72 -19.70
CA ARG A 591 16.00 -0.01 -20.75
C ARG A 591 15.90 -0.80 -22.05
N ARG A 592 15.39 -0.18 -23.10
CA ARG A 592 15.39 -0.70 -24.47
C ARG A 592 16.14 0.28 -25.36
N ARG A 593 17.29 -0.14 -25.88
CA ARG A 593 18.23 0.73 -26.63
C ARG A 593 18.51 2.03 -25.87
N LEU A 594 18.16 3.18 -26.46
CA LEU A 594 18.37 4.53 -25.93
C LEU A 594 17.22 5.05 -25.05
N ARG A 595 16.17 4.26 -24.77
CA ARG A 595 14.99 4.72 -24.02
C ARG A 595 14.66 3.82 -22.82
N VAL A 596 14.11 4.43 -21.77
CA VAL A 596 13.53 3.72 -20.63
C VAL A 596 12.02 3.63 -20.83
N VAL A 597 11.48 2.42 -20.90
CA VAL A 597 10.06 2.15 -21.16
C VAL A 597 9.38 1.52 -19.94
N ASP A 598 8.05 1.62 -19.89
CA ASP A 598 7.24 0.93 -18.88
C ASP A 598 7.12 -0.56 -19.24
N ALA A 599 7.30 -1.41 -18.24
CA ALA A 599 7.12 -2.84 -18.37
C ALA A 599 6.49 -3.41 -17.10
N PHE A 600 6.09 -4.68 -17.15
CA PHE A 600 5.43 -5.37 -16.05
C PHE A 600 6.05 -6.75 -15.81
N ASP A 601 6.38 -7.04 -14.56
CA ASP A 601 6.54 -8.41 -14.12
C ASP A 601 5.15 -9.03 -13.98
N VAL A 602 4.96 -10.21 -14.56
CA VAL A 602 3.70 -10.95 -14.58
C VAL A 602 3.75 -12.09 -13.56
N TYR A 603 2.76 -12.10 -12.68
CA TYR A 603 2.53 -13.13 -11.67
C TYR A 603 1.28 -13.91 -12.05
N LEU A 604 1.32 -15.24 -11.96
CA LEU A 604 0.20 -16.13 -12.27
C LEU A 604 -0.08 -17.09 -11.12
N GLY A 605 -1.27 -17.66 -11.05
CA GLY A 605 -1.59 -18.67 -10.04
C GLY A 605 -1.86 -18.12 -8.64
N GLY A 606 -2.15 -16.82 -8.54
CA GLY A 606 -2.64 -16.20 -7.31
C GLY A 606 -4.16 -16.29 -7.24
N GLY A 607 -4.73 -16.16 -6.04
CA GLY A 607 -6.17 -16.20 -5.87
C GLY A 607 -6.56 -16.00 -4.41
N ILE A 608 -7.76 -15.51 -4.17
CA ILE A 608 -8.33 -15.33 -2.83
C ILE A 608 -9.62 -16.14 -2.62
N ALA A 609 -9.94 -17.01 -3.57
CA ALA A 609 -11.12 -17.86 -3.58
C ALA A 609 -10.73 -19.32 -3.76
N GLN A 610 -11.42 -20.21 -3.04
CA GLN A 610 -11.19 -21.67 -2.91
C GLN A 610 -9.82 -22.02 -2.33
N ASP A 611 -8.75 -21.42 -2.85
CA ASP A 611 -7.38 -21.53 -2.38
C ASP A 611 -6.75 -20.13 -2.29
N VAL A 612 -6.63 -19.62 -1.06
CA VAL A 612 -6.03 -18.30 -0.82
C VAL A 612 -4.52 -18.40 -0.95
N GLN A 613 -3.96 -17.81 -2.01
CA GLN A 613 -2.56 -17.97 -2.36
C GLN A 613 -1.96 -16.76 -3.07
N MET A 614 -0.65 -16.58 -2.88
CA MET A 614 0.14 -15.63 -3.65
C MET A 614 0.49 -16.20 -5.02
N GLY A 615 0.44 -15.34 -6.02
CA GLY A 615 0.86 -15.62 -7.39
C GLY A 615 2.37 -15.84 -7.48
N ILE A 616 2.75 -16.72 -8.38
CA ILE A 616 4.13 -17.08 -8.69
C ILE A 616 4.59 -16.16 -9.81
N LEU A 617 5.79 -15.57 -9.65
CA LEU A 617 6.39 -14.77 -10.71
C LEU A 617 6.62 -15.67 -11.93
N TYR A 618 5.93 -15.38 -13.03
CA TYR A 618 6.01 -16.15 -14.27
C TYR A 618 7.03 -15.54 -15.22
N GLN A 619 6.88 -14.25 -15.51
CA GLN A 619 7.69 -13.55 -16.51
C GLN A 619 8.11 -12.18 -15.98
N LYS A 620 9.38 -11.82 -16.14
CA LYS A 620 9.86 -10.47 -15.76
C LYS A 620 9.81 -9.53 -16.96
N SER A 621 9.57 -8.25 -16.68
CA SER A 621 9.88 -7.15 -17.60
C SER A 621 9.17 -7.20 -18.96
N VAL A 622 7.91 -7.64 -19.02
CA VAL A 622 7.11 -7.59 -20.26
C VAL A 622 6.77 -6.14 -20.59
N PRO A 623 7.26 -5.55 -21.70
CA PRO A 623 6.90 -4.19 -22.10
C PRO A 623 5.40 -4.04 -22.28
N PHE A 624 4.86 -2.88 -21.95
CA PHE A 624 3.41 -2.66 -22.01
C PHE A 624 2.82 -2.94 -23.40
N GLU A 625 3.54 -2.60 -24.47
CA GLU A 625 3.08 -2.79 -25.86
C GLU A 625 2.95 -4.26 -26.24
N GLN A 626 3.70 -5.15 -25.58
CA GLN A 626 3.68 -6.61 -25.81
C GLN A 626 2.68 -7.32 -24.90
N LEU A 627 2.20 -6.63 -23.86
CA LEU A 627 1.36 -7.23 -22.83
C LEU A 627 0.02 -7.79 -23.36
N PRO A 628 -0.70 -7.15 -24.31
CA PRO A 628 -1.96 -7.71 -24.82
C PRO A 628 -1.78 -9.09 -25.48
N GLU A 629 -0.78 -9.24 -26.33
CA GLU A 629 -0.47 -10.51 -27.02
C GLU A 629 0.02 -11.55 -26.02
N PHE A 630 0.89 -11.15 -25.10
CA PHE A 630 1.38 -12.04 -24.04
C PHE A 630 0.23 -12.60 -23.18
N LEU A 631 -0.71 -11.74 -22.76
CA LEU A 631 -1.84 -12.17 -21.94
C LEU A 631 -2.84 -13.02 -22.73
N GLU A 632 -3.04 -12.74 -24.02
CA GLU A 632 -3.83 -13.62 -24.90
C GLU A 632 -3.24 -15.04 -24.93
N GLN A 633 -1.92 -15.18 -25.09
CA GLN A 633 -1.25 -16.49 -25.08
C GLN A 633 -1.41 -17.19 -23.73
N VAL A 634 -1.22 -16.48 -22.62
CA VAL A 634 -1.39 -17.02 -21.25
C VAL A 634 -2.82 -17.52 -21.02
N VAL A 635 -3.82 -16.76 -21.46
CA VAL A 635 -5.23 -17.13 -21.30
C VAL A 635 -5.60 -18.29 -22.23
N HIS A 636 -5.13 -18.26 -23.48
CA HIS A 636 -5.39 -19.31 -24.45
C HIS A 636 -4.79 -20.66 -24.03
N ASP A 637 -3.55 -20.65 -23.53
CA ASP A 637 -2.86 -21.83 -23.02
C ASP A 637 -3.63 -22.51 -21.88
N PHE A 638 -4.23 -21.73 -20.98
CA PHE A 638 -5.15 -22.27 -19.96
C PHE A 638 -6.37 -22.95 -20.60
N TYR A 639 -7.08 -22.29 -21.52
CA TYR A 639 -8.29 -22.87 -22.11
C TYR A 639 -8.01 -24.11 -22.97
N LEU A 640 -6.84 -24.19 -23.61
CA LEU A 640 -6.46 -25.35 -24.43
C LEU A 640 -6.09 -26.58 -23.61
N HIS A 641 -5.48 -26.40 -22.43
CA HIS A 641 -4.81 -27.48 -21.72
C HIS A 641 -5.35 -27.76 -20.32
N ARG A 642 -6.27 -26.94 -19.79
CA ARG A 642 -6.91 -27.20 -18.49
C ARG A 642 -7.74 -28.47 -18.53
N SER A 643 -7.93 -29.08 -17.36
CA SER A 643 -9.02 -30.05 -17.17
C SER A 643 -10.37 -29.33 -16.93
N ASP A 644 -11.48 -30.04 -17.12
CA ASP A 644 -12.84 -29.47 -17.11
C ASP A 644 -13.23 -28.75 -15.80
N THR A 645 -12.61 -29.12 -14.68
CA THR A 645 -12.92 -28.58 -13.34
C THR A 645 -11.82 -27.69 -12.76
N GLU A 646 -10.71 -27.50 -13.48
CA GLU A 646 -9.54 -26.80 -12.98
C GLU A 646 -9.68 -25.28 -13.18
N THR A 647 -9.50 -24.53 -12.09
CA THR A 647 -9.47 -23.07 -12.14
C THR A 647 -8.17 -22.55 -12.78
N PHE A 648 -8.18 -21.30 -13.26
CA PHE A 648 -6.98 -20.67 -13.83
C PHE A 648 -5.81 -20.68 -12.85
N SER A 649 -6.07 -20.35 -11.58
CA SER A 649 -5.02 -20.29 -10.57
C SER A 649 -4.42 -21.68 -10.30
N GLN A 650 -5.25 -22.72 -10.20
CA GLN A 650 -4.80 -24.10 -10.01
C GLN A 650 -3.93 -24.59 -11.18
N TYR A 651 -4.39 -24.38 -12.42
CA TYR A 651 -3.67 -24.75 -13.64
C TYR A 651 -2.27 -24.14 -13.67
N TRP A 652 -2.18 -22.81 -13.56
CA TRP A 652 -0.90 -22.11 -13.65
C TRP A 652 0.00 -22.45 -12.48
N ARG A 653 -0.54 -22.63 -11.28
CA ARG A 653 0.28 -23.03 -10.12
C ARG A 653 0.91 -24.41 -10.31
N LYS A 654 0.14 -25.38 -10.80
CA LYS A 654 0.64 -26.72 -11.14
C LYS A 654 1.74 -26.62 -12.20
N LYS A 655 1.51 -25.84 -13.26
CA LYS A 655 2.47 -25.66 -14.36
C LYS A 655 3.76 -24.96 -13.92
N LEU A 656 3.69 -24.06 -12.94
CA LEU A 656 4.83 -23.27 -12.46
C LEU A 656 5.60 -23.91 -11.30
N GLN A 657 5.33 -25.17 -10.95
CA GLN A 657 6.13 -25.89 -9.95
C GLN A 657 7.59 -26.00 -10.42
N GLY A 658 8.52 -25.46 -9.62
CA GLY A 658 9.95 -25.43 -9.97
C GLY A 658 10.32 -24.40 -11.05
N HIS A 659 9.38 -23.56 -11.49
CA HIS A 659 9.63 -22.53 -12.51
C HIS A 659 10.61 -21.47 -12.03
N GLN A 660 11.54 -21.11 -12.90
CA GLN A 660 12.40 -19.94 -12.71
C GLN A 660 11.99 -18.86 -13.71
N ALA A 661 11.64 -17.69 -13.18
CA ALA A 661 11.20 -16.57 -14.01
C ALA A 661 12.35 -15.94 -14.77
N GLU A 662 12.30 -16.12 -16.08
CA GLU A 662 13.21 -15.47 -17.02
C GLU A 662 12.81 -14.01 -17.27
N PRO A 663 13.77 -13.13 -17.61
CA PRO A 663 13.46 -11.85 -18.26
C PRO A 663 12.69 -12.12 -19.55
N ALA A 664 11.84 -11.18 -19.97
CA ALA A 664 11.34 -11.18 -21.35
C ALA A 664 12.55 -10.95 -22.27
N SER A 665 13.22 -12.04 -22.63
CA SER A 665 14.52 -12.06 -23.29
C SER A 665 14.43 -11.85 -24.79
N GLN A 666 13.25 -11.64 -25.35
CA GLN A 666 13.14 -11.29 -26.76
C GLN A 666 13.16 -9.77 -26.95
N GLU A 667 14.34 -9.27 -27.32
CA GLU A 667 14.38 -8.32 -28.43
C GLU A 667 13.69 -9.01 -29.61
N LEU A 668 12.43 -8.67 -29.85
CA LEU A 668 11.74 -9.16 -31.03
C LEU A 668 12.51 -8.64 -32.26
N PRO A 669 12.81 -9.50 -33.25
CA PRO A 669 13.52 -9.08 -34.43
C PRO A 669 12.75 -7.92 -35.08
N THR A 670 13.49 -6.90 -35.46
CA THR A 670 12.92 -5.82 -36.26
C THR A 670 13.00 -6.26 -37.71
N TRP A 671 11.87 -6.36 -38.38
CA TRP A 671 11.76 -6.65 -39.80
C TRP A 671 11.60 -5.35 -40.57
N ARG A 672 12.44 -5.12 -41.57
CA ARG A 672 12.32 -4.00 -42.50
C ARG A 672 11.63 -4.48 -43.75
N CYS A 673 10.54 -3.83 -44.14
CA CYS A 673 9.95 -4.03 -45.45
C CYS A 673 10.96 -3.57 -46.52
N ALA A 674 11.43 -4.49 -47.35
CA ALA A 674 12.38 -4.22 -48.42
C ALA A 674 11.85 -3.18 -49.43
N ARG A 675 10.51 -3.11 -49.58
CA ARG A 675 9.85 -2.20 -50.53
C ARG A 675 9.73 -0.75 -50.04
N CYS A 676 9.37 -0.52 -48.77
CA CYS A 676 9.08 0.82 -48.27
C CYS A 676 9.89 1.23 -47.03
N GLY A 677 10.74 0.35 -46.51
CA GLY A 677 11.54 0.60 -45.32
C GLY A 677 10.77 0.55 -44.00
N HIS A 678 9.46 0.28 -44.01
CA HIS A 678 8.66 0.19 -42.79
C HIS A 678 9.20 -0.89 -41.84
N LEU A 679 9.45 -0.50 -40.59
CA LEU A 679 9.97 -1.39 -39.55
C LEU A 679 8.82 -2.02 -38.77
N HIS A 680 8.87 -3.34 -38.61
CA HIS A 680 7.90 -4.13 -37.88
C HIS A 680 8.61 -4.94 -36.80
N VAL A 681 8.19 -4.84 -35.54
CA VAL A 681 8.85 -5.52 -34.42
C VAL A 681 7.97 -6.67 -33.96
N ALA A 682 8.31 -7.90 -34.35
CA ALA A 682 7.58 -9.13 -34.05
C ALA A 682 8.48 -10.35 -34.24
N SER A 683 8.07 -11.53 -33.76
CA SER A 683 8.82 -12.78 -33.99
C SER A 683 8.99 -13.07 -35.49
N ASP A 684 7.99 -12.70 -36.28
CA ASP A 684 7.94 -12.87 -37.73
C ASP A 684 7.38 -11.62 -38.41
N PRO A 685 7.72 -11.35 -39.70
CA PRO A 685 7.11 -10.23 -40.40
C PRO A 685 5.62 -10.50 -40.69
N PRO A 686 4.79 -9.47 -40.88
CA PRO A 686 3.38 -9.64 -41.16
C PRO A 686 3.17 -10.28 -42.55
N PRO A 687 2.01 -10.92 -42.82
CA PRO A 687 1.70 -11.51 -44.13
C PRO A 687 1.82 -10.51 -45.29
N PHE A 688 1.58 -9.22 -45.00
CA PHE A 688 1.79 -8.10 -45.89
C PHE A 688 2.19 -6.85 -45.11
N CYS A 689 2.96 -5.96 -45.73
CA CYS A 689 3.33 -4.68 -45.15
C CYS A 689 2.11 -3.78 -45.03
N PRO A 690 1.82 -3.22 -43.84
CA PRO A 690 0.64 -2.37 -43.64
C PRO A 690 0.73 -1.04 -44.41
N LEU A 691 1.92 -0.66 -44.87
CA LEU A 691 2.14 0.60 -45.58
C LEU A 691 2.08 0.45 -47.11
N CYS A 692 2.64 -0.63 -47.66
CA CYS A 692 2.78 -0.79 -49.11
C CYS A 692 2.29 -2.15 -49.65
N ALA A 693 1.60 -2.94 -48.81
CA ALA A 693 1.08 -4.28 -49.11
C ALA A 693 2.13 -5.28 -49.63
N ALA A 694 3.42 -5.01 -49.41
CA ALA A 694 4.51 -5.93 -49.77
C ALA A 694 4.33 -7.26 -49.02
N LEU A 695 4.32 -8.38 -49.73
CA LEU A 695 4.13 -9.70 -49.12
C LEU A 695 5.22 -10.03 -48.10
N ARG A 696 4.93 -10.94 -47.17
CA ARG A 696 5.85 -11.41 -46.11
C ARG A 696 7.28 -11.70 -46.58
N ALA A 697 7.42 -12.27 -47.78
CA ALA A 697 8.71 -12.58 -48.41
C ALA A 697 9.57 -11.35 -48.73
N GLN A 698 9.00 -10.15 -48.70
CA GLN A 698 9.65 -8.87 -48.95
C GLN A 698 9.98 -8.13 -47.64
N PHE A 699 10.07 -8.86 -46.52
CA PHE A 699 10.62 -8.36 -45.28
C PHE A 699 11.99 -8.99 -45.04
N GLU A 700 12.93 -8.15 -44.65
CA GLU A 700 14.30 -8.53 -44.31
C GLU A 700 14.54 -8.21 -42.83
N PRO A 701 15.40 -8.95 -42.11
CA PRO A 701 15.86 -8.52 -40.81
C PRO A 701 16.48 -7.12 -40.92
N ALA A 702 16.02 -6.18 -40.11
CA ALA A 702 16.62 -4.87 -40.04
C ALA A 702 18.03 -5.00 -39.43
N PRO A 703 19.06 -4.38 -40.01
CA PRO A 703 20.41 -4.45 -39.48
C PRO A 703 20.41 -3.90 -38.04
N GLU A 704 21.01 -4.67 -37.13
CA GLU A 704 21.26 -4.19 -35.77
C GLU A 704 22.10 -2.92 -35.84
N ALA A 705 21.72 -1.89 -35.06
CA ALA A 705 22.58 -0.73 -34.90
C ALA A 705 23.85 -1.21 -34.19
N SER A 706 24.94 -1.40 -34.94
CA SER A 706 26.26 -1.69 -34.38
C SER A 706 26.61 -0.63 -33.37
N SER A 707 26.76 -1.04 -32.10
CA SER A 707 27.53 -0.27 -31.14
C SER A 707 28.98 -0.26 -31.62
N GLU A 708 29.41 0.82 -32.26
CA GLU A 708 30.84 1.05 -32.44
C GLU A 708 31.46 1.31 -31.07
N THR A 709 32.10 0.28 -30.54
CA THR A 709 33.14 0.37 -29.51
C THR A 709 34.43 0.80 -30.20
N GLU A 710 34.87 2.04 -29.98
CA GLU A 710 36.29 2.39 -30.15
C GLU A 710 37.06 1.90 -28.92
N GLU A 711 37.82 0.82 -29.08
CA GLU A 711 38.89 0.40 -28.18
C GLU A 711 40.08 1.37 -28.32
N SER A 712 40.53 1.98 -27.22
CA SER A 712 41.92 2.42 -27.09
C SER A 712 42.49 1.92 -25.77
N ALA A 713 43.50 1.06 -25.89
CA ALA A 713 44.22 0.39 -24.81
C ALA A 713 44.80 1.35 -23.76
N ALA A 714 44.79 0.90 -22.52
CA ALA A 714 45.42 1.56 -21.37
C ALA A 714 46.96 1.51 -21.46
N PRO A 715 47.69 2.54 -21.00
CA PRO A 715 49.08 2.39 -20.60
C PRO A 715 49.20 2.13 -19.09
N GLU A 716 50.05 1.16 -18.75
CA GLU A 716 50.49 0.83 -17.40
C GLU A 716 51.26 1.98 -16.74
N ALA A 717 51.16 2.07 -15.41
CA ALA A 717 51.79 3.08 -14.58
C ALA A 717 53.30 2.85 -14.41
N PRO A 718 54.12 3.92 -14.33
CA PRO A 718 55.40 3.87 -13.64
C PRO A 718 55.37 4.59 -12.28
N ALA A 719 56.25 4.05 -11.44
CA ALA A 719 56.60 4.29 -10.05
C ALA A 719 56.56 5.73 -9.47
N ARG A 720 56.36 5.74 -8.15
CA ARG A 720 56.56 6.85 -7.20
C ARG A 720 57.95 7.49 -7.35
N LEU A 721 58.00 8.83 -7.32
CA LEU A 721 59.08 9.61 -6.72
C LEU A 721 58.52 10.89 -6.09
N ALA A 722 59.19 11.32 -5.02
CA ALA A 722 58.75 12.23 -3.96
C ALA A 722 58.94 13.75 -4.31
N PRO A 723 58.56 14.69 -3.41
CA PRO A 723 58.11 16.04 -3.74
C PRO A 723 59.26 17.07 -3.82
N ILE A 724 59.04 18.17 -4.57
CA ILE A 724 59.83 19.40 -4.44
C ILE A 724 58.89 20.60 -4.36
N ALA A 725 59.17 21.44 -3.37
CA ALA A 725 58.41 22.60 -2.94
C ALA A 725 58.90 23.92 -3.57
N LEU A 726 58.09 24.97 -3.36
CA LEU A 726 58.47 26.40 -3.31
C LEU A 726 58.86 27.04 -4.67
N SER A 727 58.45 28.26 -5.05
CA SER A 727 57.94 29.41 -4.32
C SER A 727 57.54 30.54 -5.30
N GLN A 728 56.87 31.59 -4.76
CA GLN A 728 56.90 33.01 -5.19
C GLN A 728 56.35 33.36 -6.58
N ALA A 729 55.77 34.53 -6.86
CA ALA A 729 55.20 35.63 -6.09
C ALA A 729 54.42 36.49 -7.12
N THR A 730 53.43 37.21 -6.62
CA THR A 730 52.71 38.37 -7.19
C THR A 730 53.46 39.24 -8.21
N THR A 731 52.81 39.61 -9.33
CA THR A 731 52.52 41.02 -9.73
C THR A 731 51.74 41.13 -11.06
N ALA A 732 51.10 42.29 -11.25
CA ALA A 732 50.58 42.88 -12.49
C ALA A 732 49.15 42.52 -12.96
N ARG A 733 48.23 43.40 -12.55
CA ARG A 733 46.92 43.67 -13.17
C ARG A 733 47.08 44.33 -14.56
N ARG A 734 46.05 44.09 -15.41
CA ARG A 734 45.51 44.93 -16.51
C ARG A 734 46.16 44.87 -17.91
N ALA A 735 45.44 44.20 -18.81
CA ALA A 735 45.13 44.48 -20.24
C ALA A 735 44.89 43.09 -20.89
N ALA A 736 43.91 42.78 -21.74
CA ALA A 736 42.86 43.50 -22.42
C ALA A 736 41.67 42.52 -22.56
N ARG A 737 40.46 43.04 -22.48
CA ARG A 737 39.21 42.28 -22.64
C ARG A 737 38.89 42.26 -24.14
N ALA A 738 39.12 41.13 -24.81
CA ALA A 738 38.72 40.90 -26.19
C ALA A 738 37.86 39.62 -26.28
N THR A 739 36.58 39.84 -26.56
CA THR A 739 35.72 39.07 -27.48
C THR A 739 35.82 37.53 -27.44
N ARG A 740 34.86 36.89 -26.77
CA ARG A 740 34.37 35.55 -27.15
C ARG A 740 32.97 35.69 -27.75
N SER A 741 32.85 35.19 -28.97
CA SER A 741 31.67 35.17 -29.83
C SER A 741 30.56 34.29 -29.27
N ALA A 742 29.33 34.78 -29.46
CA ALA A 742 28.08 34.14 -29.10
C ALA A 742 27.74 32.95 -30.04
N PRO A 743 26.93 31.97 -29.58
CA PRO A 743 26.46 30.85 -30.39
C PRO A 743 25.53 31.31 -31.52
N PRO A 744 25.33 30.51 -32.59
CA PRO A 744 24.56 30.91 -33.76
C PRO A 744 23.08 31.14 -33.41
N ARG A 745 22.52 32.24 -33.94
CA ARG A 745 21.10 32.59 -33.84
C ARG A 745 20.24 31.55 -34.56
N ALA A 746 19.26 30.98 -33.85
CA ALA A 746 18.15 30.27 -34.45
C ALA A 746 17.34 31.23 -35.35
N VAL A 747 17.16 30.87 -36.61
CA VAL A 747 16.26 31.57 -37.53
C VAL A 747 14.83 31.24 -37.11
N ALA A 748 14.07 32.25 -36.68
CA ALA A 748 12.66 32.09 -36.32
C ALA A 748 11.83 31.80 -37.58
N GLY A 749 11.17 30.64 -37.63
CA GLY A 749 10.16 30.33 -38.65
C GLY A 749 8.92 31.22 -38.51
N PRO A 750 8.06 31.30 -39.55
CA PRO A 750 6.85 32.12 -39.52
C PRO A 750 5.91 31.70 -38.37
N SER A 751 5.28 32.68 -37.73
CA SER A 751 4.34 32.42 -36.62
C SER A 751 3.12 31.63 -37.12
N PRO A 752 2.67 30.59 -36.39
CA PRO A 752 1.56 29.74 -36.82
C PRO A 752 0.23 30.49 -36.85
N TRP A 753 -0.67 30.05 -37.74
CA TRP A 753 -2.07 30.44 -37.78
C TRP A 753 -2.84 29.72 -36.67
N LEU A 754 -3.73 30.42 -35.97
CA LEU A 754 -4.56 29.89 -34.90
C LEU A 754 -6.04 29.95 -35.28
N CYS A 755 -6.74 28.82 -35.16
CA CYS A 755 -8.19 28.78 -35.27
C CYS A 755 -8.81 29.40 -34.00
N PRO A 756 -9.68 30.43 -34.11
CA PRO A 756 -10.26 31.07 -32.93
C PRO A 756 -11.26 30.18 -32.20
N SER A 757 -11.86 29.20 -32.88
CA SER A 757 -12.90 28.35 -32.31
C SER A 757 -12.35 27.18 -31.50
N CYS A 758 -11.22 26.60 -31.89
CA CYS A 758 -10.66 25.40 -31.24
C CYS A 758 -9.16 25.49 -30.90
N ALA A 759 -8.53 26.64 -31.15
CA ALA A 759 -7.11 26.89 -30.90
C ALA A 759 -6.12 25.98 -31.66
N LEU A 760 -6.56 25.28 -32.73
CA LEU A 760 -5.67 24.53 -33.61
C LEU A 760 -4.60 25.45 -34.21
N GLN A 761 -3.34 25.01 -34.14
CA GLN A 761 -2.20 25.67 -34.78
C GLN A 761 -1.93 25.08 -36.15
N HIS A 762 -1.79 25.94 -37.16
CA HIS A 762 -1.42 25.57 -38.53
C HIS A 762 -0.14 26.29 -38.95
N THR A 763 0.88 25.55 -39.39
CA THR A 763 2.24 26.07 -39.67
C THR A 763 2.50 26.36 -41.15
N GLY A 764 1.47 26.36 -42.01
CA GLY A 764 1.59 26.72 -43.43
C GLY A 764 1.64 28.22 -43.69
N ASP A 765 2.02 28.60 -44.91
CA ASP A 765 2.11 30.01 -45.32
C ASP A 765 0.74 30.72 -45.34
N ALA A 766 -0.34 29.99 -45.58
CA ALA A 766 -1.74 30.42 -45.52
C ALA A 766 -2.56 29.52 -44.57
N PRO A 767 -3.68 29.99 -43.98
CA PRO A 767 -4.57 29.13 -43.20
C PRO A 767 -5.32 28.16 -44.14
N PRO A 768 -5.75 26.98 -43.65
CA PRO A 768 -6.56 26.06 -44.45
C PRO A 768 -7.92 26.68 -44.76
N GLU A 769 -8.55 26.34 -45.89
CA GLU A 769 -9.88 26.86 -46.27
C GLU A 769 -10.96 26.58 -45.21
N LEU A 770 -10.84 25.44 -44.52
CA LEU A 770 -11.66 25.07 -43.35
C LEU A 770 -10.77 24.46 -42.27
N CYS A 771 -11.07 24.76 -41.00
CA CYS A 771 -10.40 24.12 -39.88
C CYS A 771 -10.73 22.62 -39.87
N PRO A 772 -9.72 21.72 -39.92
CA PRO A 772 -9.96 20.28 -39.96
C PRO A 772 -10.54 19.71 -38.66
N VAL A 773 -10.57 20.50 -37.58
CA VAL A 773 -11.08 20.08 -36.27
C VAL A 773 -12.52 20.55 -36.03
N CYS A 774 -12.86 21.78 -36.44
CA CYS A 774 -14.17 22.37 -36.10
C CYS A 774 -14.94 22.95 -37.31
N GLY A 775 -14.38 22.89 -38.52
CA GLY A 775 -15.01 23.42 -39.73
C GLY A 775 -15.07 24.94 -39.84
N ALA A 776 -14.40 25.70 -38.95
CA ALA A 776 -14.36 27.16 -39.06
C ALA A 776 -13.68 27.61 -40.38
N PRO A 777 -14.19 28.65 -41.08
CA PRO A 777 -13.58 29.19 -42.29
C PRO A 777 -12.13 29.61 -42.08
N GLY A 778 -11.28 29.38 -43.09
CA GLY A 778 -9.88 29.79 -43.10
C GLY A 778 -9.66 31.29 -42.88
N SER A 779 -10.62 32.11 -43.30
CA SER A 779 -10.65 33.57 -43.07
C SER A 779 -10.60 33.98 -41.59
N ASP A 780 -10.98 33.08 -40.69
CA ASP A 780 -11.08 33.37 -39.26
C ASP A 780 -9.77 33.10 -38.51
N PHE A 781 -8.81 32.42 -39.15
CA PHE A 781 -7.51 32.16 -38.55
C PHE A 781 -6.72 33.47 -38.32
N ARG A 782 -6.08 33.59 -37.17
CA ARG A 782 -5.25 34.74 -36.80
C ARG A 782 -3.79 34.31 -36.65
N ARG A 783 -2.83 35.09 -37.16
CA ARG A 783 -1.41 34.87 -36.86
C ARG A 783 -1.09 35.39 -35.46
N ARG A 784 -0.37 34.60 -34.66
CA ARG A 784 0.09 35.02 -33.33
C ARG A 784 1.13 36.13 -33.47
N GLU A 785 0.76 37.38 -33.14
CA GLU A 785 1.73 38.48 -33.04
C GLU A 785 2.72 38.20 -31.89
N GLN A 786 4.02 38.28 -32.19
CA GLN A 786 5.07 38.21 -31.18
C GLN A 786 5.05 39.50 -30.35
N ARG A 787 4.41 39.50 -29.18
CA ARG A 787 4.59 40.57 -28.19
C ARG A 787 6.01 40.48 -27.61
N ALA A 788 6.87 41.41 -28.02
CA ALA A 788 8.17 41.63 -27.42
C ALA A 788 8.02 42.11 -25.97
N SER A 789 8.76 41.50 -25.05
CA SER A 789 8.85 41.93 -23.65
C SER A 789 9.64 43.23 -23.54
N ALA A 790 9.01 44.28 -23.03
CA ALA A 790 9.70 45.49 -22.61
C ALA A 790 9.38 45.76 -21.14
N ALA A 791 10.43 45.72 -20.32
CA ALA A 791 10.41 46.18 -18.94
C ALA A 791 10.35 47.72 -18.88
N ARG A 792 9.49 48.27 -18.03
CA ARG A 792 9.73 49.49 -17.22
C ARG A 792 8.52 49.88 -16.35
N GLY A 793 8.80 50.21 -15.09
CA GLY A 793 8.34 51.46 -14.48
C GLY A 793 7.02 51.47 -13.70
N SER A 794 7.13 51.81 -12.41
CA SER A 794 6.09 52.14 -11.44
C SER A 794 5.25 53.38 -11.77
N ALA A 795 3.99 53.37 -11.28
CA ALA A 795 3.31 54.39 -10.46
C ALA A 795 1.86 54.74 -10.91
N THR A 796 0.94 54.61 -9.94
CA THR A 796 -0.27 55.41 -9.66
C THR A 796 -1.20 55.81 -10.82
N ASP A 797 -2.45 55.33 -10.85
CA ASP A 797 -3.61 55.93 -10.16
C ASP A 797 -4.92 55.25 -10.58
N GLY A 798 -5.92 55.36 -9.70
CA GLY A 798 -7.11 54.53 -9.71
C GLY A 798 -8.18 54.82 -10.76
N ALA A 799 -9.06 53.85 -10.95
CA ALA A 799 -10.46 54.05 -11.33
C ALA A 799 -11.24 52.77 -11.00
N ALA A 800 -12.27 52.93 -10.18
CA ALA A 800 -13.25 51.92 -9.85
C ALA A 800 -14.21 51.64 -11.03
N LEU A 801 -14.92 50.50 -10.92
CA LEU A 801 -16.25 50.11 -11.46
C LEU A 801 -16.23 48.75 -12.19
N PRO A 802 -17.36 48.03 -12.30
CA PRO A 802 -18.26 47.56 -11.25
C PRO A 802 -18.51 46.04 -11.33
N ARG A 803 -19.05 45.44 -10.26
CA ARG A 803 -19.56 44.06 -10.26
C ARG A 803 -20.81 43.94 -11.16
N PRO A 804 -20.95 42.86 -11.97
CA PRO A 804 -22.25 42.42 -12.44
C PRO A 804 -22.78 41.29 -11.55
N THR A 805 -23.88 41.60 -10.87
CA THR A 805 -24.88 40.64 -10.39
C THR A 805 -25.64 40.05 -11.58
N GLY A 806 -25.88 38.73 -11.64
CA GLY A 806 -26.85 38.20 -12.59
C GLY A 806 -26.84 36.69 -12.83
N LYS A 807 -27.63 35.97 -12.02
CA LYS A 807 -28.56 34.87 -12.35
C LYS A 807 -28.17 33.74 -13.35
N ARG A 808 -28.42 32.51 -12.85
CA ARG A 808 -28.63 31.19 -13.52
C ARG A 808 -27.33 30.52 -13.98
N LEU A 809 -27.11 29.22 -13.78
CA LEU A 809 -28.01 28.06 -13.63
C LEU A 809 -27.44 27.08 -12.60
#